data_AF-A0A8J7CZ17-F1
#
_entry.id   AF-A0A8J7CZ17-F1
#
_cell.length_a   1.000
_cell.length_b   1.000
_cell.length_c   1.000
_cell.angle_alpha   90.00
_cell.angle_beta   90.00
_cell.angle_gamma   90.00
#
_symmetry.space_group_name_H-M   'P 1'
#
loop_
_entity.id
_entity.type
_entity.pdbx_description
1 polymer ?
#
loop_
_entity_poly.entity_id
_entity_poly.type
_entity_poly.pdbx_seq_one_letter_code
_entity_poly.pdbx_strand_id
1 'polypeptide(L)'
;MDKIIKPKLVFFQWNNQGSAKFYNVHKQEHVKCLSEFFEVIVISDESDYQQICEQYQPDITLFETGNASSDKRRVKNTHYYPEIPKLAFYNGDSFCGFHSAFLSDIENWGIETVFTISIPLAEYLPEIAENLFIWPNFIDSDIFRDYNQPKNIPVLITGSQTSLYPWRQKINRLISKYYPTLICPHLGYMQNRETSRMLFGEQYARMINASSFSPTCGTMAREFVRKFLEIPGSKSCLITEKNPAVEAAGFVDMQNCVFADENDVLDKLDYLFKNPEELEKITNTGYQLVHSQHTFKQRDQIWQWFHLQKALKPNQRIVQKSPFEPLTIVDSSSGIKNSHIVVNASDRVLLRQGDEKLWSGKYDEAEALYLKCLNYVDSQAQPKLRLALCNLYKGNAARAHDWIVQPIEWTLDLLKAIDPDPLEWAYLIITLLCQGKLNDAIDCANKFPSLCHPELDRTRWVVNTVTNKDTLPYSEPLKYRYSAHQLPTRSFQDWLDHLCMMLTACQQFDFVKLLSDPAYLKSHSLKKETKGFVKSSNLVSKSIDFLNLKNYKRVFKEWLVLKLKTSLRKPLTHLETRFGYFLPYEFSTIKSDEFFQTIRKMVKEEDIETALVIGASSGEVITEALLTGIRENPNKPTAFCINISTPQFNKLQKRYTGEPTVKFYEIPSIDLENLPKEISKIIKNIKEQNNVNIFDVILIDGSQLSTSIEDLQNELHSYKFVLLDDINTFQNYKNNQKFLLDPNYLVFSQNTDLRNGYAIFEQLT
;
A
#
# COMPACT_ATOMS: atom_id res chain seq x y z
N MET A 1 20.75 42.12 -27.34
CA MET A 1 20.40 40.86 -26.67
C MET A 1 19.27 40.26 -27.48
N ASP A 2 19.57 39.26 -28.30
CA ASP A 2 18.51 38.54 -29.02
C ASP A 2 17.59 37.91 -27.99
N LYS A 3 16.31 38.26 -28.06
CA LYS A 3 15.28 37.75 -27.16
C LYS A 3 15.17 36.25 -27.46
N ILE A 4 15.71 35.40 -26.58
CA ILE A 4 15.58 33.94 -26.72
C ILE A 4 14.08 33.64 -26.78
N ILE A 5 13.60 33.20 -27.94
CA ILE A 5 12.20 32.84 -28.15
C ILE A 5 12.02 31.47 -27.51
N LYS A 6 11.25 31.41 -26.41
CA LYS A 6 10.92 30.15 -25.75
C LYS A 6 9.90 29.38 -26.60
N PRO A 7 10.05 28.04 -26.74
CA PRO A 7 9.02 27.23 -27.39
C PRO A 7 7.70 27.30 -26.62
N LYS A 8 6.58 27.25 -27.33
CA LYS A 8 5.24 27.28 -26.74
C LYS A 8 4.85 25.90 -26.24
N LEU A 9 4.55 25.80 -24.95
CA LEU A 9 4.05 24.59 -24.31
C LEU A 9 2.60 24.81 -23.88
N VAL A 10 1.69 24.04 -24.46
CA VAL A 10 0.32 23.96 -23.93
C VAL A 10 0.26 22.86 -22.87
N PHE A 11 -0.06 23.23 -21.64
CA PHE A 11 -0.14 22.35 -20.49
C PHE A 11 -1.60 22.11 -20.11
N PHE A 12 -2.11 20.92 -20.38
CA PHE A 12 -3.41 20.47 -19.90
C PHE A 12 -3.28 20.09 -18.41
N GLN A 13 -3.60 21.05 -17.54
CA GLN A 13 -3.52 20.93 -16.09
C GLN A 13 -4.86 21.29 -15.46
N TRP A 14 -5.57 20.27 -14.97
CA TRP A 14 -6.99 20.34 -14.60
C TRP A 14 -7.28 21.17 -13.37
N ASN A 15 -8.48 21.75 -13.31
CA ASN A 15 -8.93 22.47 -12.12
C ASN A 15 -9.26 21.50 -10.96
N ASN A 16 -8.55 21.64 -9.83
CA ASN A 16 -8.74 20.79 -8.65
C ASN A 16 -9.66 21.47 -7.63
N GLN A 17 -10.89 21.79 -8.05
CA GLN A 17 -11.89 22.39 -7.15
C GLN A 17 -12.12 21.46 -5.94
N GLY A 18 -12.00 22.00 -4.73
CA GLY A 18 -12.16 21.24 -3.49
C GLY A 18 -10.87 20.60 -2.93
N SER A 19 -9.71 20.78 -3.54
CA SER A 19 -8.42 20.36 -2.96
C SER A 19 -7.84 21.38 -1.97
N ALA A 20 -7.03 20.92 -1.02
CA ALA A 20 -6.35 21.76 -0.05
C ALA A 20 -5.42 22.79 -0.73
N LYS A 21 -5.31 23.99 -0.14
CA LYS A 21 -4.61 25.14 -0.77
C LYS A 21 -3.15 24.84 -1.13
N PHE A 22 -2.43 24.07 -0.31
CA PHE A 22 -1.03 23.73 -0.57
C PHE A 22 -0.85 22.91 -1.86
N TYR A 23 -1.84 22.07 -2.21
CA TYR A 23 -1.78 21.27 -3.43
C TYR A 23 -1.87 22.16 -4.68
N ASN A 24 -2.68 23.23 -4.63
CA ASN A 24 -2.75 24.21 -5.70
C ASN A 24 -1.43 24.99 -5.85
N VAL A 25 -0.72 25.25 -4.74
CA VAL A 25 0.63 25.87 -4.79
C VAL A 25 1.61 24.97 -5.55
N HIS A 26 1.63 23.67 -5.28
CA HIS A 26 2.51 22.74 -6.01
C HIS A 26 2.26 22.76 -7.53
N LYS A 27 0.99 22.83 -7.94
CA LYS A 27 0.62 22.92 -9.36
C LYS A 27 1.10 24.23 -9.99
N GLN A 28 0.94 25.35 -9.29
CA GLN A 28 1.47 26.64 -9.73
C GLN A 28 3.00 26.64 -9.83
N GLU A 29 3.70 25.94 -8.94
CA GLU A 29 5.15 25.79 -8.99
C GLU A 29 5.61 24.95 -10.19
N HIS A 30 4.84 23.93 -10.62
CA HIS A 30 5.11 23.24 -11.89
C HIS A 30 5.03 24.19 -13.08
N VAL A 31 4.02 25.08 -13.11
CA VAL A 31 3.90 26.12 -14.15
C VAL A 31 5.05 27.12 -14.07
N LYS A 32 5.42 27.58 -12.86
CA LYS A 32 6.58 28.47 -12.63
C LYS A 32 7.87 27.83 -13.17
N CYS A 33 8.10 26.56 -12.85
CA CYS A 33 9.26 25.80 -13.33
C CYS A 33 9.29 25.68 -14.86
N LEU A 34 8.19 25.26 -15.49
CA LEU A 34 8.12 25.15 -16.95
C LEU A 34 8.31 26.51 -17.63
N SER A 35 7.85 27.60 -16.99
CA SER A 35 7.98 28.97 -17.50
C SER A 35 9.43 29.47 -17.56
N GLU A 36 10.38 28.82 -16.89
CA GLU A 36 11.81 29.10 -17.08
C GLU A 36 12.28 28.71 -18.50
N PHE A 37 11.66 27.69 -19.10
CA PHE A 37 12.12 27.06 -20.34
C PHE A 37 11.16 27.23 -21.52
N PHE A 38 9.87 27.44 -21.25
CA PHE A 38 8.78 27.50 -22.22
C PHE A 38 7.94 28.78 -22.05
N GLU A 39 7.23 29.16 -23.11
CA GLU A 39 6.03 29.99 -23.01
C GLU A 39 4.86 29.06 -22.68
N VAL A 40 4.40 29.07 -21.42
CA VAL A 40 3.41 28.09 -20.92
C VAL A 40 1.99 28.63 -21.03
N ILE A 41 1.12 27.88 -21.68
CA ILE A 41 -0.32 28.13 -21.81
C ILE A 41 -1.04 27.02 -21.07
N VAL A 42 -1.78 27.36 -20.00
CA VAL A 42 -2.47 26.37 -19.17
C VAL A 42 -3.92 26.22 -19.63
N ILE A 43 -4.34 24.98 -19.89
CA ILE A 43 -5.73 24.61 -20.19
C ILE A 43 -6.24 23.75 -19.03
N SER A 44 -7.34 24.18 -18.39
CA SER A 44 -7.81 23.58 -17.13
C SER A 44 -9.21 22.97 -17.18
N ASP A 45 -9.87 23.06 -18.33
CA ASP A 45 -11.23 22.55 -18.55
C ASP A 45 -11.24 21.57 -19.73
N GLU A 46 -12.34 20.81 -19.84
CA GLU A 46 -12.59 19.93 -21.00
C GLU A 46 -12.45 20.73 -22.29
N SER A 47 -11.77 20.14 -23.27
CA SER A 47 -11.37 20.85 -24.46
C SER A 47 -11.26 19.93 -25.67
N ASP A 48 -11.22 20.57 -26.84
CA ASP A 48 -10.95 19.93 -28.11
C ASP A 48 -9.49 20.19 -28.50
N TYR A 49 -8.69 19.13 -28.61
CA TYR A 49 -7.27 19.25 -28.90
C TYR A 49 -7.00 19.97 -30.22
N GLN A 50 -7.83 19.73 -31.24
CA GLN A 50 -7.67 20.33 -32.55
C GLN A 50 -7.84 21.86 -32.45
N GLN A 51 -8.89 22.32 -31.77
CA GLN A 51 -9.16 23.75 -31.60
C GLN A 51 -8.05 24.45 -30.79
N ILE A 52 -7.55 23.78 -29.74
CA ILE A 52 -6.44 24.29 -28.94
C ILE A 52 -5.16 24.43 -29.79
N CYS A 53 -4.87 23.45 -30.64
CA CYS A 53 -3.72 23.53 -31.54
C CYS A 53 -3.87 24.64 -32.59
N GLU A 54 -5.06 24.80 -33.17
CA GLU A 54 -5.36 25.89 -34.12
C GLU A 54 -5.22 27.27 -33.50
N GLN A 55 -5.70 27.44 -32.26
CA GLN A 55 -5.68 28.70 -31.55
C GLN A 55 -4.28 29.12 -31.09
N TYR A 56 -3.52 28.19 -30.49
CA TYR A 56 -2.27 28.52 -29.80
C TYR A 56 -1.00 28.17 -30.58
N GLN A 57 -1.11 27.28 -31.56
CA GLN A 57 0.00 26.76 -32.37
C GLN A 57 1.17 26.30 -31.48
N PRO A 58 0.95 25.30 -30.60
CA PRO A 58 1.98 24.85 -29.66
C PRO A 58 3.13 24.13 -30.38
N ASP A 59 4.34 24.26 -29.83
CA ASP A 59 5.48 23.44 -30.23
C ASP A 59 5.45 22.05 -29.56
N ILE A 60 4.86 21.98 -28.37
CA ILE A 60 4.75 20.77 -27.55
C ILE A 60 3.52 20.86 -26.66
N THR A 61 2.94 19.70 -26.34
CA THR A 61 1.80 19.60 -25.42
C THR A 61 2.10 18.64 -24.28
N LEU A 62 1.68 19.01 -23.07
CA LEU A 62 1.87 18.25 -21.84
C LEU A 62 0.51 17.98 -21.18
N PHE A 63 0.25 16.74 -20.79
CA PHE A 63 -1.04 16.32 -20.23
C PHE A 63 -0.85 15.80 -18.81
N GLU A 64 -1.37 16.51 -17.80
CA GLU A 64 -1.37 16.05 -16.42
C GLU A 64 -2.39 14.91 -16.23
N THR A 65 -1.97 13.81 -15.62
CA THR A 65 -2.85 12.68 -15.25
C THR A 65 -2.26 11.92 -14.05
N GLY A 66 -2.90 10.84 -13.61
CA GLY A 66 -2.43 10.03 -12.47
C GLY A 66 -2.78 10.57 -11.09
N ASN A 67 -3.76 11.49 -10.98
CA ASN A 67 -4.27 12.00 -9.71
C ASN A 67 -5.81 11.94 -9.64
N ALA A 68 -6.35 12.07 -8.42
CA ALA A 68 -7.78 11.96 -8.11
C ALA A 68 -8.64 13.14 -8.62
N SER A 69 -8.03 14.25 -9.05
CA SER A 69 -8.74 15.51 -9.31
C SER A 69 -9.31 15.60 -10.73
N SER A 70 -9.82 14.48 -11.23
CA SER A 70 -9.88 14.20 -12.66
C SER A 70 -11.24 14.11 -13.32
N ASP A 71 -12.28 14.49 -12.61
CA ASP A 71 -13.65 14.38 -13.11
C ASP A 71 -13.89 15.16 -14.43
N LYS A 72 -12.92 16.00 -14.86
CA LYS A 72 -12.96 16.83 -16.07
C LYS A 72 -11.80 16.62 -17.06
N ARG A 73 -11.06 15.50 -17.03
CA ARG A 73 -9.88 15.28 -17.91
C ARG A 73 -10.19 14.97 -19.38
N ARG A 74 -11.39 15.25 -19.90
CA ARG A 74 -11.76 14.82 -21.25
C ARG A 74 -11.20 15.78 -22.31
N VAL A 75 -10.20 15.29 -23.05
CA VAL A 75 -9.69 15.92 -24.26
C VAL A 75 -10.12 15.12 -25.48
N LYS A 76 -10.87 15.74 -26.37
CA LYS A 76 -11.33 15.13 -27.62
C LYS A 76 -10.36 15.41 -28.76
N ASN A 77 -10.46 14.62 -29.83
CA ASN A 77 -9.76 14.87 -31.10
C ASN A 77 -8.22 14.94 -30.98
N THR A 78 -7.64 14.18 -30.06
CA THR A 78 -6.20 14.09 -29.79
C THR A 78 -5.38 13.45 -30.91
N HIS A 79 -6.03 12.91 -31.95
CA HIS A 79 -5.37 12.32 -33.12
C HIS A 79 -5.01 13.35 -34.21
N TYR A 80 -5.55 14.57 -34.13
CA TYR A 80 -5.15 15.67 -35.01
C TYR A 80 -3.75 16.20 -34.65
N TYR A 81 -3.07 16.83 -35.61
CA TYR A 81 -1.71 17.37 -35.47
C TYR A 81 -0.70 16.36 -34.87
N PRO A 82 -0.57 15.14 -35.45
CA PRO A 82 0.31 14.10 -34.92
C PRO A 82 1.80 14.48 -34.91
N GLU A 83 2.19 15.51 -35.66
CA GLU A 83 3.53 16.08 -35.68
C GLU A 83 3.88 16.88 -34.43
N ILE A 84 2.88 17.36 -33.66
CA ILE A 84 3.09 18.07 -32.40
C ILE A 84 3.32 17.02 -31.30
N PRO A 85 4.50 17.00 -30.63
CA PRO A 85 4.76 16.03 -29.58
C PRO A 85 3.78 16.18 -28.42
N LYS A 86 3.24 15.04 -27.98
CA LYS A 86 2.38 14.92 -26.80
C LYS A 86 3.13 14.16 -25.71
N LEU A 87 3.21 14.76 -24.53
CA LEU A 87 3.82 14.18 -23.34
C LEU A 87 2.78 14.00 -22.24
N ALA A 88 2.89 12.93 -21.47
CA ALA A 88 2.12 12.77 -20.24
C ALA A 88 2.95 13.22 -19.04
N PHE A 89 2.30 13.86 -18.07
CA PHE A 89 2.85 14.11 -16.75
C PHE A 89 2.04 13.35 -15.71
N TYR A 90 2.59 12.23 -15.23
CA TYR A 90 2.03 11.49 -14.09
C TYR A 90 2.35 12.25 -12.79
N ASN A 91 1.35 12.98 -12.30
CA ASN A 91 1.43 13.80 -11.09
C ASN A 91 0.70 13.12 -9.91
N GLY A 92 1.09 11.88 -9.63
CA GLY A 92 0.63 11.09 -8.50
C GLY A 92 1.79 10.40 -7.80
N ASP A 93 1.53 9.83 -6.63
CA ASP A 93 2.48 8.94 -5.97
C ASP A 93 2.52 7.58 -6.70
N SER A 94 3.62 6.83 -6.55
CA SER A 94 3.78 5.51 -7.19
C SER A 94 2.80 4.47 -6.70
N PHE A 95 2.27 4.62 -5.49
CA PHE A 95 1.38 3.66 -4.85
C PHE A 95 -0.11 4.02 -5.02
N CYS A 96 -0.43 5.10 -5.73
CA CYS A 96 -1.81 5.52 -5.94
C CYS A 96 -2.60 4.48 -6.75
N GLY A 97 -3.87 4.30 -6.41
CA GLY A 97 -4.81 3.43 -7.14
C GLY A 97 -5.24 3.93 -8.52
N PHE A 98 -4.51 4.87 -9.12
CA PHE A 98 -4.91 5.57 -10.36
C PHE A 98 -4.22 5.06 -11.61
N HIS A 99 -3.38 4.04 -11.50
CA HIS A 99 -2.61 3.48 -12.61
C HIS A 99 -3.49 3.02 -13.78
N SER A 100 -4.58 2.31 -13.51
CA SER A 100 -5.47 1.79 -14.55
C SER A 100 -6.12 2.93 -15.34
N ALA A 101 -6.62 3.96 -14.66
CA ALA A 101 -7.16 5.15 -15.32
C ALA A 101 -6.07 5.93 -16.08
N PHE A 102 -4.89 6.08 -15.50
CA PHE A 102 -3.74 6.72 -16.14
C PHE A 102 -3.35 6.04 -17.46
N LEU A 103 -3.22 4.72 -17.45
CA LEU A 103 -2.88 3.94 -18.64
C LEU A 103 -3.99 4.01 -19.71
N SER A 104 -5.27 4.06 -19.30
CA SER A 104 -6.39 4.37 -20.21
C SER A 104 -6.25 5.76 -20.83
N ASP A 105 -5.96 6.79 -20.02
CA ASP A 105 -5.83 8.18 -20.49
C ASP A 105 -4.74 8.31 -21.57
N ILE A 106 -3.52 7.82 -21.30
CA ILE A 106 -2.39 7.99 -22.24
C ILE A 106 -2.59 7.23 -23.55
N GLU A 107 -3.25 6.07 -23.51
CA GLU A 107 -3.54 5.30 -24.72
C GLU A 107 -4.59 6.02 -25.59
N ASN A 108 -5.67 6.50 -24.97
CA ASN A 108 -6.72 7.25 -25.66
C ASN A 108 -6.23 8.62 -26.18
N TRP A 109 -5.23 9.22 -25.53
CA TRP A 109 -4.58 10.45 -26.03
C TRP A 109 -3.47 10.18 -27.06
N GLY A 110 -3.10 8.92 -27.28
CA GLY A 110 -2.00 8.54 -28.18
C GLY A 110 -0.67 9.11 -27.70
N ILE A 111 -0.36 8.94 -26.41
CA ILE A 111 0.86 9.42 -25.76
C ILE A 111 1.72 8.21 -25.35
N GLU A 112 3.00 8.25 -25.73
CA GLU A 112 3.95 7.19 -25.40
C GLU A 112 4.98 7.62 -24.35
N THR A 113 5.38 8.90 -24.35
CA THR A 113 6.40 9.42 -23.43
C THR A 113 5.76 9.99 -22.16
N VAL A 114 6.22 9.52 -21.02
CA VAL A 114 5.69 9.87 -19.70
C VAL A 114 6.78 10.52 -18.85
N PHE A 115 6.47 11.66 -18.24
CA PHE A 115 7.26 12.26 -17.17
C PHE A 115 6.55 12.06 -15.82
N THR A 116 7.31 11.87 -14.74
CA THR A 116 6.76 11.77 -13.39
C THR A 116 7.67 12.41 -12.34
N ILE A 117 7.09 12.93 -11.26
CA ILE A 117 7.83 13.32 -10.05
C ILE A 117 8.19 12.13 -9.15
N SER A 118 7.53 10.97 -9.34
CA SER A 118 7.71 9.78 -8.53
C SER A 118 8.85 8.91 -9.08
N ILE A 119 9.99 8.91 -8.38
CA ILE A 119 11.14 8.05 -8.70
C ILE A 119 10.78 6.55 -8.71
N PRO A 120 10.02 6.01 -7.74
CA PRO A 120 9.73 4.57 -7.70
C PRO A 120 8.66 4.10 -8.69
N LEU A 121 8.01 4.98 -9.47
CA LEU A 121 6.89 4.60 -10.34
C LEU A 121 7.22 3.44 -11.31
N ALA A 122 8.47 3.33 -11.77
CA ALA A 122 8.91 2.23 -12.63
C ALA A 122 8.80 0.84 -11.95
N GLU A 123 8.87 0.75 -10.62
CA GLU A 123 8.64 -0.51 -9.88
C GLU A 123 7.16 -0.91 -9.87
N TYR A 124 6.25 0.06 -10.06
CA TYR A 124 4.81 -0.16 -10.08
C TYR A 124 4.28 -0.38 -11.50
N LEU A 125 4.86 0.31 -12.50
CA LEU A 125 4.51 0.25 -13.91
C LEU A 125 5.72 -0.04 -14.81
N PRO A 126 6.32 -1.24 -14.76
CA PRO A 126 7.50 -1.55 -15.54
C PRO A 126 7.24 -1.67 -17.04
N GLU A 127 5.99 -1.93 -17.48
CA GLU A 127 5.64 -1.99 -18.91
C GLU A 127 5.90 -0.66 -19.62
N ILE A 128 5.80 0.47 -18.91
CA ILE A 128 6.10 1.81 -19.46
C ILE A 128 7.50 2.29 -19.11
N ALA A 129 8.32 1.52 -18.38
CA ALA A 129 9.60 1.99 -17.84
C ALA A 129 10.57 2.48 -18.93
N GLU A 130 10.51 1.92 -20.14
CA GLU A 130 11.37 2.37 -21.24
C GLU A 130 11.03 3.78 -21.75
N ASN A 131 9.77 4.21 -21.62
CA ASN A 131 9.30 5.52 -22.04
C ASN A 131 8.97 6.45 -20.85
N LEU A 132 9.30 6.02 -19.63
CA LEU A 132 9.13 6.77 -18.40
C LEU A 132 10.40 7.55 -18.07
N PHE A 133 10.25 8.84 -17.83
CA PHE A 133 11.29 9.77 -17.44
C PHE A 133 10.93 10.41 -16.09
N ILE A 134 11.92 10.62 -15.24
CA ILE A 134 11.75 11.33 -13.98
C ILE A 134 11.98 12.83 -14.22
N TRP A 135 11.00 13.63 -13.80
CA TRP A 135 11.09 15.06 -13.60
C TRP A 135 11.06 15.33 -12.09
N PRO A 136 12.22 15.33 -11.40
CA PRO A 136 12.25 15.22 -9.94
C PRO A 136 11.64 16.45 -9.25
N ASN A 137 11.13 16.24 -8.03
CA ASN A 137 10.72 17.34 -7.16
C ASN A 137 11.82 18.40 -6.98
N PHE A 138 11.41 19.63 -6.68
CA PHE A 138 12.27 20.81 -6.55
C PHE A 138 11.69 21.82 -5.55
N ILE A 139 12.49 22.82 -5.17
CA ILE A 139 12.03 23.97 -4.39
C ILE A 139 11.93 25.24 -5.22
N ASP A 140 11.05 26.14 -4.76
CA ASP A 140 11.13 27.56 -5.07
C ASP A 140 12.12 28.25 -4.12
N SER A 141 13.28 28.65 -4.64
CA SER A 141 14.34 29.30 -3.84
C SER A 141 13.94 30.67 -3.31
N ASP A 142 12.90 31.31 -3.84
CA ASP A 142 12.40 32.59 -3.31
C ASP A 142 11.64 32.39 -1.98
N ILE A 143 11.07 31.18 -1.81
CA ILE A 143 10.27 30.76 -0.65
C ILE A 143 11.13 29.94 0.32
N PHE A 144 11.75 28.86 -0.14
CA PHE A 144 12.54 27.99 0.73
C PHE A 144 13.98 28.49 0.77
N ARG A 145 14.24 29.40 1.70
CA ARG A 145 15.54 30.07 1.89
C ARG A 145 15.82 30.35 3.37
N ASP A 146 17.00 30.90 3.64
CA ASP A 146 17.29 31.40 4.98
C ASP A 146 16.51 32.68 5.27
N TYR A 147 15.70 32.66 6.33
CA TYR A 147 14.96 33.80 6.83
C TYR A 147 15.59 34.38 8.11
N ASN A 148 16.78 33.89 8.51
CA ASN A 148 17.46 34.24 9.74
C ASN A 148 16.55 34.10 10.98
N GLN A 149 15.69 33.08 11.00
CA GLN A 149 14.85 32.80 12.17
C GLN A 149 15.72 32.26 13.32
N PRO A 150 15.39 32.62 14.57
CA PRO A 150 16.02 31.97 15.72
C PRO A 150 15.66 30.48 15.74
N LYS A 151 16.65 29.62 16.03
CA LYS A 151 16.49 28.16 16.13
C LYS A 151 15.81 27.74 17.45
N ASN A 152 14.57 28.19 17.65
CA ASN A 152 13.80 28.00 18.89
C ASN A 152 12.88 26.77 18.87
N ILE A 153 12.80 26.04 17.76
CA ILE A 153 12.11 24.76 17.65
C ILE A 153 13.17 23.64 17.57
N PRO A 154 13.45 22.89 18.66
CA PRO A 154 14.49 21.87 18.63
C PRO A 154 14.22 20.80 17.55
N VAL A 155 12.99 20.27 17.52
CA VAL A 155 12.54 19.32 16.50
C VAL A 155 11.18 19.74 15.97
N LEU A 156 11.07 19.84 14.64
CA LEU A 156 9.82 20.07 13.92
C LEU A 156 9.38 18.81 13.18
N ILE A 157 8.18 18.31 13.49
CA ILE A 157 7.55 17.21 12.76
C ILE A 157 6.36 17.78 11.99
N THR A 158 6.38 17.63 10.67
CA THR A 158 5.30 18.09 9.80
C THR A 158 4.79 16.96 8.91
N GLY A 159 3.48 16.93 8.68
CA GLY A 159 2.86 15.97 7.78
C GLY A 159 2.11 14.83 8.48
N SER A 160 1.63 13.88 7.68
CA SER A 160 0.80 12.76 8.15
C SER A 160 1.61 11.74 8.94
N GLN A 161 0.96 11.09 9.90
CA GLN A 161 1.53 10.04 10.76
C GLN A 161 0.74 8.72 10.65
N THR A 162 0.02 8.52 9.55
CA THR A 162 -0.74 7.27 9.28
C THR A 162 0.20 6.06 9.06
N SER A 163 -0.37 4.86 8.97
CA SER A 163 0.36 3.61 8.65
C SER A 163 1.20 3.71 7.37
N LEU A 164 0.83 4.63 6.47
CA LEU A 164 1.58 5.03 5.27
C LEU A 164 3.04 5.43 5.57
N TYR A 165 3.37 5.85 6.80
CA TYR A 165 4.69 6.36 7.17
C TYR A 165 5.32 5.55 8.32
N PRO A 166 5.66 4.27 8.11
CA PRO A 166 6.12 3.38 9.19
C PRO A 166 7.38 3.90 9.90
N TRP A 167 8.37 4.41 9.13
CA TRP A 167 9.57 5.01 9.71
C TRP A 167 9.24 6.24 10.58
N ARG A 168 8.39 7.14 10.07
CA ARG A 168 8.02 8.38 10.79
C ARG A 168 7.29 8.07 12.08
N GLN A 169 6.41 7.08 12.11
CA GLN A 169 5.72 6.68 13.35
C GLN A 169 6.72 6.28 14.44
N LYS A 170 7.70 5.44 14.10
CA LYS A 170 8.75 5.00 15.05
C LYS A 170 9.58 6.19 15.54
N ILE A 171 10.10 6.99 14.60
CA ILE A 171 10.97 8.13 14.90
C ILE A 171 10.25 9.20 15.72
N ASN A 172 9.02 9.53 15.37
CA ASN A 172 8.23 10.51 16.11
C ASN A 172 7.99 10.08 17.56
N ARG A 173 7.64 8.80 17.78
CA ARG A 173 7.43 8.25 19.13
C ARG A 173 8.72 8.33 19.97
N LEU A 174 9.87 8.06 19.37
CA LEU A 174 11.16 8.13 20.04
C LEU A 174 11.55 9.58 20.33
N ILE A 175 11.59 10.43 19.32
CA ILE A 175 12.07 11.81 19.47
C ILE A 175 11.18 12.61 20.42
N SER A 176 9.85 12.54 20.27
CA SER A 176 8.91 13.34 21.09
C SER A 176 8.95 12.97 22.58
N LYS A 177 9.43 11.76 22.92
CA LYS A 177 9.62 11.31 24.30
C LYS A 177 10.82 11.96 24.98
N TYR A 178 11.87 12.30 24.24
CA TYR A 178 13.15 12.76 24.81
C TYR A 178 13.48 14.21 24.47
N TYR A 179 12.87 14.80 23.44
CA TYR A 179 13.15 16.15 22.97
C TYR A 179 11.88 17.01 22.85
N PRO A 180 11.93 18.31 23.22
CA PRO A 180 10.86 19.24 22.92
C PRO A 180 10.59 19.28 21.42
N THR A 181 9.36 18.95 21.05
CA THR A 181 9.00 18.70 19.65
C THR A 181 7.72 19.45 19.30
N LEU A 182 7.77 20.26 18.24
CA LEU A 182 6.57 20.87 17.66
C LEU A 182 6.02 19.93 16.58
N ILE A 183 4.76 19.53 16.74
CA ILE A 183 4.06 18.65 15.79
C ILE A 183 3.00 19.45 15.06
N CYS A 184 3.09 19.49 13.72
CA CYS A 184 2.10 20.09 12.84
C CYS A 184 1.40 18.99 12.03
N PRO A 185 0.20 18.55 12.44
CA PRO A 185 -0.48 17.44 11.80
C PRO A 185 -0.93 17.79 10.38
N HIS A 186 -1.05 16.76 9.53
CA HIS A 186 -1.65 16.87 8.21
C HIS A 186 -3.16 16.69 8.29
N LEU A 187 -3.92 17.70 7.89
CA LEU A 187 -5.38 17.74 8.08
C LEU A 187 -6.17 17.22 6.87
N GLY A 188 -5.46 16.57 5.94
CA GLY A 188 -6.03 15.94 4.75
C GLY A 188 -5.73 16.71 3.46
N TYR A 189 -6.16 16.15 2.34
CA TYR A 189 -5.94 16.71 1.00
C TYR A 189 -7.18 17.41 0.43
N MET A 190 -8.34 17.24 1.05
CA MET A 190 -9.59 17.88 0.67
C MET A 190 -9.79 19.18 1.45
N GLN A 191 -10.26 20.21 0.76
CA GLN A 191 -10.51 21.51 1.34
C GLN A 191 -11.65 21.42 2.36
N ASN A 192 -11.34 21.77 3.60
CA ASN A 192 -12.28 21.82 4.71
C ASN A 192 -11.80 22.87 5.73
N ARG A 193 -12.57 23.07 6.81
CA ARG A 193 -12.23 24.04 7.87
C ARG A 193 -10.85 23.76 8.48
N GLU A 194 -10.51 22.49 8.67
CA GLU A 194 -9.26 22.08 9.31
C GLU A 194 -8.05 22.30 8.40
N THR A 195 -8.09 21.87 7.14
CA THR A 195 -7.01 22.10 6.16
C THR A 195 -6.72 23.57 5.91
N SER A 196 -7.66 24.48 6.17
CA SER A 196 -7.42 25.93 6.11
C SER A 196 -6.41 26.44 7.15
N ARG A 197 -6.17 25.66 8.22
CA ARG A 197 -5.20 25.95 9.29
C ARG A 197 -3.79 25.43 8.97
N MET A 198 -3.64 24.60 7.93
CA MET A 198 -2.31 24.10 7.54
C MET A 198 -1.45 25.23 7.00
N LEU A 199 -0.20 25.27 7.45
CA LEU A 199 0.80 26.20 6.94
C LEU A 199 1.34 25.70 5.59
N PHE A 200 1.52 26.63 4.65
CA PHE A 200 2.11 26.37 3.34
C PHE A 200 2.86 27.63 2.85
N GLY A 201 3.68 27.49 1.80
CA GLY A 201 4.48 28.59 1.25
C GLY A 201 5.44 29.20 2.27
N GLU A 202 5.57 30.53 2.26
CA GLU A 202 6.52 31.25 3.12
C GLU A 202 6.31 31.03 4.62
N GLN A 203 5.07 30.92 5.10
CA GLN A 203 4.81 30.68 6.53
C GLN A 203 5.34 29.31 6.95
N TYR A 204 5.20 28.31 6.09
CA TYR A 204 5.75 26.98 6.31
C TYR A 204 7.28 26.98 6.26
N ALA A 205 7.87 27.63 5.25
CA ALA A 205 9.33 27.75 5.11
C ALA A 205 9.97 28.46 6.31
N ARG A 206 9.34 29.52 6.85
CA ARG A 206 9.81 30.21 8.06
C ARG A 206 9.75 29.31 9.29
N MET A 207 8.71 28.49 9.43
CA MET A 207 8.60 27.54 10.54
C MET A 207 9.69 26.47 10.47
N ILE A 208 9.99 25.96 9.26
CA ILE A 208 11.13 25.06 9.05
C ILE A 208 12.44 25.78 9.38
N ASN A 209 12.64 27.02 8.90
CA ASN A 209 13.85 27.80 9.19
C ASN A 209 14.03 28.08 10.70
N ALA A 210 12.96 28.17 11.47
CA ALA A 210 13.01 28.29 12.93
C ALA A 210 13.36 26.97 13.66
N SER A 211 13.38 25.83 12.96
CA SER A 211 13.74 24.54 13.56
C SER A 211 15.21 24.17 13.40
N SER A 212 15.76 23.46 14.40
CA SER A 212 17.10 22.86 14.32
C SER A 212 17.08 21.58 13.49
N PHE A 213 16.14 20.68 13.79
CA PHE A 213 15.94 19.43 13.08
C PHE A 213 14.52 19.31 12.52
N SER A 214 14.38 18.65 11.38
CA SER A 214 13.07 18.18 10.92
C SER A 214 13.17 16.78 10.30
N PRO A 215 12.53 15.78 10.92
CA PRO A 215 12.43 14.44 10.36
C PRO A 215 11.43 14.35 9.20
N THR A 216 11.80 13.68 8.12
CA THR A 216 10.88 13.30 7.04
C THR A 216 11.25 11.96 6.43
N CYS A 217 10.32 11.38 5.69
CA CYS A 217 10.48 10.10 5.01
C CYS A 217 9.63 10.02 3.74
N GLY A 218 9.97 9.08 2.87
CA GLY A 218 9.32 8.80 1.60
C GLY A 218 8.12 7.87 1.66
N THR A 219 7.37 7.81 2.77
CA THR A 219 6.30 6.80 2.98
C THR A 219 6.84 5.35 3.00
N MET A 220 5.96 4.35 2.97
CA MET A 220 6.31 2.93 2.72
C MET A 220 6.91 2.69 1.33
N ALA A 221 6.65 3.60 0.39
CA ALA A 221 7.08 3.51 -1.01
C ALA A 221 8.46 4.12 -1.23
N ARG A 222 9.03 4.76 -0.20
CA ARG A 222 10.35 5.42 -0.22
C ARG A 222 10.45 6.46 -1.36
N GLU A 223 9.35 7.16 -1.62
CA GLU A 223 9.21 8.30 -2.52
C GLU A 223 10.22 9.40 -2.22
N PHE A 224 10.66 10.12 -3.25
CA PHE A 224 11.46 11.33 -3.07
C PHE A 224 10.56 12.57 -3.03
N VAL A 225 9.98 12.82 -1.86
CA VAL A 225 9.04 13.93 -1.63
C VAL A 225 9.74 15.28 -1.47
N ARG A 226 9.00 16.37 -1.74
CA ARG A 226 9.50 17.77 -1.64
C ARG A 226 10.15 18.11 -0.30
N LYS A 227 9.68 17.54 0.81
CA LYS A 227 10.24 17.77 2.15
C LYS A 227 11.74 17.48 2.25
N PHE A 228 12.27 16.53 1.47
CA PHE A 228 13.73 16.28 1.41
C PHE A 228 14.52 17.50 0.96
N LEU A 229 13.89 18.39 0.19
CA LEU A 229 14.50 19.61 -0.32
C LEU A 229 14.06 20.84 0.47
N GLU A 230 12.78 20.93 0.87
CA GLU A 230 12.22 22.07 1.60
C GLU A 230 12.91 22.28 2.96
N ILE A 231 13.22 21.20 3.67
CA ILE A 231 13.88 21.23 4.98
C ILE A 231 15.29 21.84 4.89
N PRO A 232 16.23 21.23 4.14
CA PRO A 232 17.56 21.82 3.95
C PRO A 232 17.51 23.14 3.18
N GLY A 233 16.58 23.31 2.25
CA GLY A 233 16.35 24.56 1.50
C GLY A 233 15.97 25.73 2.41
N SER A 234 15.31 25.48 3.54
CA SER A 234 15.02 26.47 4.58
C SER A 234 16.10 26.52 5.67
N LYS A 235 17.27 25.93 5.42
CA LYS A 235 18.43 25.91 6.34
C LYS A 235 18.12 25.26 7.69
N SER A 236 17.42 24.13 7.68
CA SER A 236 17.19 23.26 8.84
C SER A 236 17.82 21.89 8.60
N CYS A 237 18.26 21.20 9.65
CA CYS A 237 18.91 19.90 9.51
C CYS A 237 17.88 18.81 9.20
N LEU A 238 18.02 18.20 8.01
CA LEU A 238 17.21 17.07 7.57
C LEU A 238 17.58 15.80 8.35
N ILE A 239 16.58 15.14 8.93
CA ILE A 239 16.69 13.75 9.42
C ILE A 239 15.80 12.86 8.56
N THR A 240 16.32 11.73 8.09
CA THR A 240 15.54 10.79 7.25
C THR A 240 16.06 9.36 7.34
N GLU A 241 15.24 8.38 6.95
CA GLU A 241 15.71 7.06 6.60
C GLU A 241 16.76 7.12 5.49
N LYS A 242 17.71 6.18 5.52
CA LYS A 242 18.57 5.96 4.37
C LYS A 242 17.71 5.53 3.17
N ASN A 243 17.82 6.22 2.04
CA ASN A 243 17.00 5.98 0.85
C ASN A 243 17.84 6.16 -0.43
N PRO A 244 17.89 5.18 -1.36
CA PRO A 244 18.64 5.30 -2.61
C PRO A 244 18.29 6.53 -3.45
N ALA A 245 17.01 6.94 -3.46
CA ALA A 245 16.58 8.13 -4.19
C ALA A 245 17.11 9.43 -3.55
N VAL A 246 17.22 9.45 -2.21
CA VAL A 246 17.80 10.56 -1.45
C VAL A 246 19.32 10.60 -1.64
N GLU A 247 20.00 9.45 -1.60
CA GLU A 247 21.43 9.35 -1.93
C GLU A 247 21.74 9.82 -3.36
N ALA A 248 20.92 9.45 -4.33
CA ALA A 248 21.08 9.90 -5.72
C ALA A 248 20.86 11.40 -5.92
N ALA A 249 20.13 12.06 -5.02
CA ALA A 249 20.04 13.51 -4.97
C ALA A 249 21.30 14.17 -4.35
N GLY A 250 22.30 13.40 -3.94
CA GLY A 250 23.56 13.91 -3.39
C GLY A 250 23.56 14.08 -1.86
N PHE A 251 22.54 13.58 -1.17
CA PHE A 251 22.52 13.56 0.29
C PHE A 251 23.43 12.48 0.86
N VAL A 252 24.20 12.84 1.89
CA VAL A 252 25.22 12.00 2.54
C VAL A 252 25.12 12.18 4.05
N ASP A 253 25.03 11.04 4.75
CA ASP A 253 24.92 10.96 6.21
C ASP A 253 26.02 11.77 6.91
N MET A 254 25.63 12.55 7.90
CA MET A 254 26.49 13.42 8.72
C MET A 254 27.34 14.43 7.93
N GLN A 255 27.01 14.70 6.67
CA GLN A 255 27.67 15.74 5.86
C GLN A 255 26.71 16.85 5.45
N ASN A 256 25.53 16.50 4.96
CA ASN A 256 24.53 17.45 4.49
C ASN A 256 23.08 17.07 4.89
N CYS A 257 22.91 15.91 5.51
CA CYS A 257 21.72 15.44 6.21
C CYS A 257 22.12 14.42 7.28
N VAL A 258 21.14 13.93 8.04
CA VAL A 258 21.31 12.84 8.99
C VAL A 258 20.45 11.66 8.55
N PHE A 259 21.08 10.55 8.18
CA PHE A 259 20.37 9.29 8.00
C PHE A 259 20.22 8.59 9.34
N ALA A 260 19.02 8.21 9.74
CA ALA A 260 18.79 7.58 11.04
C ALA A 260 17.65 6.55 10.99
N ASP A 261 17.66 5.64 11.95
CA ASP A 261 16.57 4.70 12.23
C ASP A 261 16.23 4.67 13.73
N GLU A 262 15.31 3.79 14.13
CA GLU A 262 14.88 3.68 15.53
C GLU A 262 16.00 3.34 16.53
N ASN A 263 17.15 2.85 16.06
CA ASN A 263 18.24 2.38 16.90
C ASN A 263 19.29 3.46 17.15
N ASP A 264 19.47 4.43 16.25
CA ASP A 264 20.57 5.41 16.32
C ASP A 264 20.12 6.89 16.35
N VAL A 265 18.84 7.18 16.09
CA VAL A 265 18.36 8.56 15.98
C VAL A 265 18.60 9.40 17.24
N LEU A 266 18.45 8.80 18.42
CA LEU A 266 18.65 9.49 19.69
C LEU A 266 20.12 9.82 19.93
N ASP A 267 21.02 8.87 19.62
CA ASP A 267 22.46 9.05 19.75
C ASP A 267 22.97 10.16 18.82
N LYS A 268 22.47 10.19 17.57
CA LYS A 268 22.84 11.23 16.60
C LYS A 268 22.32 12.61 17.01
N LEU A 269 21.09 12.71 17.52
CA LEU A 269 20.56 13.95 18.06
C LEU A 269 21.35 14.44 19.28
N ASP A 270 21.65 13.55 20.23
CA ASP A 270 22.42 13.86 21.44
C ASP A 270 23.82 14.38 21.09
N TYR A 271 24.45 13.75 20.10
CA TYR A 271 25.75 14.18 19.59
C TYR A 271 25.66 15.59 18.96
N LEU A 272 24.70 15.82 18.06
CA LEU A 272 24.62 17.09 17.33
C LEU A 272 24.18 18.27 18.21
N PHE A 273 23.30 18.06 19.19
CA PHE A 273 22.98 19.11 20.17
C PHE A 273 24.18 19.48 21.06
N LYS A 274 25.10 18.54 21.33
CA LYS A 274 26.36 18.80 22.05
C LYS A 274 27.44 19.43 21.17
N ASN A 275 27.32 19.33 19.85
CA ASN A 275 28.31 19.79 18.87
C ASN A 275 27.66 20.77 17.86
N PRO A 276 27.29 21.99 18.29
CA PRO A 276 26.54 22.93 17.46
C PRO A 276 27.27 23.37 16.18
N GLU A 277 28.61 23.43 16.20
CA GLU A 277 29.41 23.75 15.00
C GLU A 277 29.27 22.68 13.90
N GLU A 278 29.22 21.40 14.29
CA GLU A 278 29.03 20.32 13.32
C GLU A 278 27.59 20.31 12.78
N LEU A 279 26.60 20.58 13.64
CA LEU A 279 25.21 20.77 13.22
C LEU A 279 25.08 21.92 12.22
N GLU A 280 25.71 23.06 12.49
CA GLU A 280 25.72 24.21 11.59
C GLU A 280 26.37 23.87 10.25
N LYS A 281 27.51 23.16 10.26
CA LYS A 281 28.20 22.70 9.05
C LYS A 281 27.32 21.77 8.21
N ILE A 282 26.67 20.78 8.83
CA ILE A 282 25.75 19.86 8.13
C ILE A 282 24.59 20.65 7.51
N THR A 283 23.99 21.54 8.29
CA THR A 283 22.86 22.37 7.85
C THR A 283 23.24 23.29 6.69
N ASN A 284 24.41 23.93 6.75
CA ASN A 284 24.92 24.81 5.70
C ASN A 284 25.23 24.03 4.42
N THR A 285 25.82 22.83 4.54
CA THR A 285 26.13 21.98 3.38
C THR A 285 24.85 21.47 2.72
N GLY A 286 23.84 21.07 3.51
CA GLY A 286 22.51 20.70 3.01
C GLY A 286 21.83 21.85 2.28
N TYR A 287 21.86 23.05 2.85
CA TYR A 287 21.32 24.26 2.23
C TYR A 287 22.01 24.54 0.88
N GLN A 288 23.34 24.48 0.82
CA GLN A 288 24.12 24.69 -0.40
C GLN A 288 23.81 23.66 -1.48
N LEU A 289 23.70 22.37 -1.12
CA LEU A 289 23.32 21.31 -2.07
C LEU A 289 21.98 21.64 -2.74
N VAL A 290 20.94 21.91 -1.94
CA VAL A 290 19.60 22.17 -2.48
C VAL A 290 19.58 23.41 -3.37
N HIS A 291 20.16 24.53 -2.91
CA HIS A 291 20.13 25.79 -3.67
C HIS A 291 21.00 25.76 -4.93
N SER A 292 21.97 24.85 -5.02
CA SER A 292 22.80 24.68 -6.23
C SER A 292 22.26 23.67 -7.23
N GLN A 293 21.50 22.65 -6.79
CA GLN A 293 21.12 21.51 -7.66
C GLN A 293 19.63 21.19 -7.72
N HIS A 294 18.81 21.71 -6.79
CA HIS A 294 17.43 21.25 -6.60
C HIS A 294 16.38 22.35 -6.56
N THR A 295 16.67 23.49 -7.19
CA THR A 295 15.65 24.51 -7.46
C THR A 295 14.96 24.21 -8.79
N PHE A 296 13.83 24.87 -9.06
CA PHE A 296 13.16 24.77 -10.36
C PHE A 296 14.06 25.15 -11.56
N LYS A 297 15.15 25.90 -11.34
CA LYS A 297 16.10 26.28 -12.39
C LYS A 297 16.91 25.11 -12.95
N GLN A 298 17.01 24.01 -12.20
CA GLN A 298 17.72 22.78 -12.62
C GLN A 298 16.72 21.65 -13.00
N ARG A 299 15.52 22.01 -13.47
CA ARG A 299 14.45 21.07 -13.78
C ARG A 299 13.98 21.17 -15.23
N ASP A 300 14.96 21.14 -16.13
CA ASP A 300 14.83 21.32 -17.57
C ASP A 300 14.64 20.00 -18.35
N GLN A 301 14.39 18.86 -17.70
CA GLN A 301 14.31 17.54 -18.34
C GLN A 301 13.31 17.49 -19.51
N ILE A 302 12.12 18.09 -19.35
CA ILE A 302 11.12 18.16 -20.44
C ILE A 302 11.63 19.01 -21.61
N TRP A 303 12.35 20.10 -21.31
CA TRP A 303 12.97 20.96 -22.32
C TRP A 303 14.12 20.24 -23.05
N GLN A 304 14.97 19.53 -22.32
CA GLN A 304 16.02 18.68 -22.90
C GLN A 304 15.41 17.63 -23.82
N TRP A 305 14.37 16.92 -23.38
CA TRP A 305 13.69 15.91 -24.19
C TRP A 305 13.15 16.50 -25.49
N PHE A 306 12.49 17.65 -25.43
CA PHE A 306 11.94 18.34 -26.61
C PHE A 306 13.02 18.65 -27.66
N HIS A 307 14.16 19.19 -27.25
CA HIS A 307 15.25 19.50 -28.19
C HIS A 307 15.96 18.25 -28.71
N LEU A 308 16.18 17.25 -27.85
CA LEU A 308 16.78 15.98 -28.26
C LEU A 308 15.87 15.22 -29.24
N GLN A 309 14.55 15.28 -29.05
CA GLN A 309 13.57 14.64 -29.93
C GLN A 309 13.62 15.24 -31.33
N LYS A 310 13.73 16.57 -31.46
CA LYS A 310 13.88 17.25 -32.75
C LYS A 310 15.16 16.86 -33.50
N ALA A 311 16.21 16.46 -32.78
CA ALA A 311 17.49 16.05 -33.33
C ALA A 311 17.64 14.52 -33.49
N LEU A 312 16.62 13.73 -33.11
CA LEU A 312 16.71 12.28 -33.01
C LEU A 312 16.74 11.61 -34.38
N LYS A 313 17.70 10.70 -34.61
CA LYS A 313 17.76 9.88 -35.83
C LYS A 313 16.93 8.59 -35.67
N PRO A 314 16.49 7.93 -36.76
CA PRO A 314 15.63 6.73 -36.70
C PRO A 314 16.16 5.57 -35.84
N ASN A 315 17.48 5.39 -35.75
CA ASN A 315 18.11 4.32 -34.97
C ASN A 315 18.59 4.79 -33.59
N GLN A 316 18.03 5.89 -33.07
CA GLN A 316 18.42 6.48 -31.81
C GLN A 316 17.23 6.62 -30.89
N ARG A 317 17.51 6.65 -29.59
CA ARG A 317 16.52 6.97 -28.55
C ARG A 317 17.09 7.88 -27.48
N ILE A 318 16.21 8.59 -26.78
CA ILE A 318 16.55 9.41 -25.62
C ILE A 318 16.51 8.53 -24.38
N VAL A 319 17.50 8.65 -23.51
CA VAL A 319 17.56 7.93 -22.24
C VAL A 319 17.93 8.83 -21.07
N GLN A 320 17.43 8.48 -19.89
CA GLN A 320 17.79 9.05 -18.60
C GLN A 320 18.57 8.02 -17.77
N LYS A 321 19.81 8.34 -17.42
CA LYS A 321 20.70 7.44 -16.65
C LYS A 321 20.54 7.57 -15.14
N SER A 322 20.08 8.73 -14.68
CA SER A 322 19.75 9.03 -13.29
C SER A 322 18.69 10.14 -13.27
N PRO A 323 17.79 10.18 -12.27
CA PRO A 323 16.78 11.23 -12.16
C PRO A 323 17.32 12.67 -12.21
N PHE A 324 18.56 12.86 -11.72
CA PHE A 324 19.19 14.18 -11.60
C PHE A 324 20.28 14.44 -12.65
N GLU A 325 20.51 13.52 -13.58
CA GLU A 325 21.45 13.70 -14.68
C GLU A 325 20.75 14.19 -15.97
N PRO A 326 21.47 14.88 -16.87
CA PRO A 326 20.94 15.27 -18.18
C PRO A 326 20.48 14.08 -19.02
N LEU A 327 19.44 14.31 -19.83
CA LEU A 327 18.99 13.35 -20.84
C LEU A 327 20.02 13.23 -21.97
N THR A 328 20.18 12.02 -22.52
CA THR A 328 21.17 11.76 -23.57
C THR A 328 20.58 10.93 -24.71
N ILE A 329 21.14 11.08 -25.91
CA ILE A 329 20.80 10.24 -27.06
C ILE A 329 21.77 9.05 -27.11
N VAL A 330 21.21 7.86 -27.30
CA VAL A 330 21.96 6.61 -27.51
C VAL A 330 21.50 5.91 -28.77
N ASP A 331 22.36 5.07 -29.34
CA ASP A 331 21.98 4.17 -30.43
C ASP A 331 21.03 3.08 -29.90
N SER A 332 19.94 2.81 -30.60
CA SER A 332 18.94 1.80 -30.21
C SER A 332 19.54 0.39 -30.14
N SER A 333 20.60 0.10 -30.90
CA SER A 333 21.32 -1.18 -30.85
C SER A 333 22.22 -1.35 -29.63
N SER A 334 22.52 -0.27 -28.89
CA SER A 334 23.40 -0.31 -27.71
C SER A 334 22.83 -1.08 -26.51
N GLY A 335 21.51 -1.31 -26.50
CA GLY A 335 20.81 -1.93 -25.36
C GLY A 335 20.67 -1.01 -24.13
N ILE A 336 21.24 0.20 -24.13
CA ILE A 336 21.18 1.15 -23.01
C ILE A 336 19.74 1.69 -22.87
N LYS A 337 19.08 1.43 -21.74
CA LYS A 337 17.71 1.86 -21.41
C LYS A 337 17.71 2.98 -20.37
N ASN A 338 16.53 3.53 -20.08
CA ASN A 338 16.32 4.34 -18.88
C ASN A 338 16.74 3.55 -17.63
N SER A 339 17.47 4.21 -16.75
CA SER A 339 17.96 3.65 -15.50
C SER A 339 17.13 4.22 -14.36
N HIS A 340 16.27 3.37 -13.82
CA HIS A 340 15.38 3.68 -12.72
C HIS A 340 15.98 3.24 -11.40
N ILE A 341 15.92 4.10 -10.39
CA ILE A 341 16.41 3.76 -9.05
C ILE A 341 15.42 2.79 -8.41
N VAL A 342 15.91 1.61 -8.04
CA VAL A 342 15.15 0.63 -7.26
C VAL A 342 15.26 1.00 -5.79
N VAL A 343 14.15 1.42 -5.19
CA VAL A 343 14.09 1.79 -3.77
C VAL A 343 13.62 0.64 -2.89
N ASN A 344 13.11 -0.46 -3.45
CA ASN A 344 12.59 -1.60 -2.68
C ASN A 344 11.54 -1.17 -1.64
N ALA A 345 10.49 -0.52 -2.13
CA ALA A 345 9.32 -0.15 -1.35
C ALA A 345 8.73 -1.34 -0.57
N SER A 346 8.23 -1.10 0.64
CA SER A 346 7.77 -2.17 1.55
C SER A 346 6.60 -2.96 0.96
N ASP A 347 5.65 -2.28 0.32
CA ASP A 347 4.50 -2.93 -0.33
C ASP A 347 4.93 -3.73 -1.57
N ARG A 348 5.96 -3.29 -2.31
CA ARG A 348 6.53 -4.05 -3.44
C ARG A 348 7.21 -5.33 -2.98
N VAL A 349 7.93 -5.28 -1.87
CA VAL A 349 8.55 -6.46 -1.25
C VAL A 349 7.47 -7.45 -0.82
N LEU A 350 6.42 -6.97 -0.13
CA LEU A 350 5.29 -7.81 0.29
C LEU A 350 4.54 -8.41 -0.90
N LEU A 351 4.29 -7.64 -1.97
CA LEU A 351 3.63 -8.13 -3.17
C LEU A 351 4.44 -9.26 -3.82
N ARG A 352 5.76 -9.10 -3.97
CA ARG A 352 6.65 -10.15 -4.51
C ARG A 352 6.64 -11.42 -3.66
N GLN A 353 6.74 -11.28 -2.34
CA GLN A 353 6.64 -12.41 -1.41
C GLN A 353 5.28 -13.09 -1.51
N GLY A 354 4.19 -12.32 -1.63
CA GLY A 354 2.85 -12.84 -1.85
C GLY A 354 2.77 -13.63 -3.16
N ASP A 355 3.34 -13.09 -4.24
CA ASP A 355 3.38 -13.74 -5.55
C ASP A 355 4.13 -15.09 -5.48
N GLU A 356 5.27 -15.15 -4.81
CA GLU A 356 5.99 -16.41 -4.56
C GLU A 356 5.10 -17.45 -3.85
N LYS A 357 4.34 -17.02 -2.84
CA LYS A 357 3.42 -17.91 -2.11
C LYS A 357 2.24 -18.35 -2.97
N LEU A 358 1.61 -17.42 -3.69
CA LEU A 358 0.50 -17.68 -4.60
C LEU A 358 0.88 -18.72 -5.65
N TRP A 359 2.02 -18.54 -6.32
CA TRP A 359 2.47 -19.45 -7.37
C TRP A 359 2.98 -20.80 -6.84
N SER A 360 3.31 -20.89 -5.55
CA SER A 360 3.63 -22.15 -4.87
C SER A 360 2.41 -22.89 -4.29
N GLY A 361 1.18 -22.38 -4.49
CA GLY A 361 -0.05 -22.98 -3.98
C GLY A 361 -0.34 -22.69 -2.50
N LYS A 362 0.38 -21.74 -1.87
CA LYS A 362 0.23 -21.35 -0.47
C LYS A 362 -0.69 -20.14 -0.33
N TYR A 363 -1.96 -20.33 -0.67
CA TYR A 363 -2.91 -19.22 -0.87
C TYR A 363 -3.19 -18.39 0.39
N ASP A 364 -3.24 -19.01 1.57
CA ASP A 364 -3.51 -18.28 2.82
C ASP A 364 -2.30 -17.45 3.28
N GLU A 365 -1.08 -17.98 3.10
CA GLU A 365 0.16 -17.20 3.32
C GLU A 365 0.24 -16.02 2.35
N ALA A 366 -0.14 -16.23 1.08
CA ALA A 366 -0.17 -15.17 0.07
C ALA A 366 -1.21 -14.09 0.41
N GLU A 367 -2.42 -14.50 0.78
CA GLU A 367 -3.51 -13.60 1.18
C GLU A 367 -3.12 -12.67 2.32
N ALA A 368 -2.46 -13.18 3.36
CA ALA A 368 -1.98 -12.37 4.48
C ALA A 368 -0.99 -11.29 4.03
N LEU A 369 -0.08 -11.61 3.09
CA LEU A 369 0.89 -10.66 2.54
C LEU A 369 0.22 -9.58 1.69
N TYR A 370 -0.78 -9.94 0.89
CA TYR A 370 -1.54 -8.98 0.07
C TYR A 370 -2.42 -8.06 0.94
N LEU A 371 -3.06 -8.59 1.98
CA LEU A 371 -3.81 -7.77 2.94
C LEU A 371 -2.90 -6.82 3.71
N LYS A 372 -1.68 -7.25 4.04
CA LYS A 372 -0.66 -6.38 4.61
C LYS A 372 -0.27 -5.24 3.68
N CYS A 373 -0.20 -5.47 2.36
CA CYS A 373 -0.01 -4.39 1.39
C CYS A 373 -1.16 -3.38 1.47
N LEU A 374 -2.41 -3.87 1.48
CA LEU A 374 -3.59 -3.01 1.49
C LEU A 374 -3.77 -2.24 2.81
N ASN A 375 -3.21 -2.73 3.93
CA ASN A 375 -3.18 -1.97 5.18
C ASN A 375 -2.26 -0.74 5.15
N TYR A 376 -1.34 -0.65 4.18
CA TYR A 376 -0.67 0.63 3.87
C TYR A 376 -1.55 1.51 3.00
N VAL A 377 -2.12 0.97 1.92
CA VAL A 377 -2.92 1.69 0.93
C VAL A 377 -4.01 0.77 0.37
N ASP A 378 -5.25 0.93 0.85
CA ASP A 378 -6.39 0.12 0.38
C ASP A 378 -6.71 0.36 -1.10
N SER A 379 -6.33 1.54 -1.64
CA SER A 379 -6.64 1.87 -3.03
C SER A 379 -5.83 1.08 -4.09
N GLN A 380 -4.85 0.26 -3.69
CA GLN A 380 -4.03 -0.46 -4.66
C GLN A 380 -4.81 -1.59 -5.37
N ALA A 381 -4.92 -1.49 -6.69
CA ALA A 381 -5.52 -2.53 -7.53
C ALA A 381 -4.71 -3.83 -7.55
N GLN A 382 -3.37 -3.71 -7.50
CA GLN A 382 -2.48 -4.84 -7.67
C GLN A 382 -2.70 -5.95 -6.62
N PRO A 383 -2.64 -5.71 -5.30
CA PRO A 383 -2.96 -6.74 -4.30
C PRO A 383 -4.39 -7.27 -4.42
N LYS A 384 -5.37 -6.43 -4.79
CA LYS A 384 -6.78 -6.86 -4.96
C LYS A 384 -6.96 -7.91 -6.06
N LEU A 385 -6.29 -7.75 -7.20
CA LEU A 385 -6.28 -8.81 -8.22
C LEU A 385 -5.67 -10.12 -7.69
N ARG A 386 -4.58 -10.06 -6.91
CA ARG A 386 -3.97 -11.29 -6.36
C ARG A 386 -4.83 -11.93 -5.28
N LEU A 387 -5.55 -11.13 -4.49
CA LEU A 387 -6.56 -11.64 -3.55
C LEU A 387 -7.71 -12.33 -4.28
N ALA A 388 -8.15 -11.78 -5.42
CA ALA A 388 -9.12 -12.46 -6.28
C ALA A 388 -8.58 -13.80 -6.77
N LEU A 389 -7.33 -13.85 -7.26
CA LEU A 389 -6.66 -15.08 -7.68
C LEU A 389 -6.58 -16.13 -6.56
N CYS A 390 -6.13 -15.76 -5.36
CA CYS A 390 -6.10 -16.66 -4.20
C CYS A 390 -7.49 -17.27 -3.94
N ASN A 391 -8.55 -16.46 -4.03
CA ASN A 391 -9.91 -16.91 -3.78
C ASN A 391 -10.45 -17.81 -4.91
N LEU A 392 -10.13 -17.53 -6.17
CA LEU A 392 -10.48 -18.42 -7.28
C LEU A 392 -9.80 -19.80 -7.15
N TYR A 393 -8.52 -19.85 -6.81
CA TYR A 393 -7.83 -21.14 -6.58
C TYR A 393 -8.38 -21.90 -5.38
N LYS A 394 -8.91 -21.20 -4.37
CA LYS A 394 -9.56 -21.81 -3.19
C LYS A 394 -11.02 -22.21 -3.45
N GLY A 395 -11.60 -21.90 -4.61
CA GLY A 395 -13.00 -22.18 -4.92
C GLY A 395 -13.99 -21.10 -4.47
N ASN A 396 -13.52 -19.99 -3.89
CA ASN A 396 -14.33 -18.93 -3.31
C ASN A 396 -14.66 -17.82 -4.34
N ALA A 397 -15.41 -18.15 -5.39
CA ALA A 397 -15.70 -17.22 -6.48
C ALA A 397 -16.48 -15.96 -6.04
N ALA A 398 -17.32 -16.03 -5.01
CA ALA A 398 -18.00 -14.86 -4.44
C ALA A 398 -17.00 -13.85 -3.86
N ARG A 399 -16.03 -14.34 -3.07
CA ARG A 399 -15.01 -13.50 -2.46
C ARG A 399 -14.01 -12.95 -3.49
N ALA A 400 -13.73 -13.71 -4.54
CA ALA A 400 -12.95 -13.21 -5.66
C ALA A 400 -13.64 -12.03 -6.37
N HIS A 401 -14.96 -12.11 -6.53
CA HIS A 401 -15.78 -11.06 -7.13
C HIS A 401 -15.72 -9.77 -6.30
N ASP A 402 -15.89 -9.87 -4.98
CA ASP A 402 -15.77 -8.72 -4.07
C ASP A 402 -14.45 -7.98 -4.23
N TRP A 403 -13.34 -8.69 -4.46
CA TRP A 403 -12.02 -8.07 -4.62
C TRP A 403 -11.81 -7.44 -5.99
N ILE A 404 -12.21 -8.11 -7.07
CA ILE A 404 -11.90 -7.66 -8.43
C ILE A 404 -12.79 -6.50 -8.88
N VAL A 405 -14.02 -6.39 -8.38
CA VAL A 405 -14.93 -5.33 -8.76
C VAL A 405 -14.49 -3.97 -8.22
N GLN A 406 -13.93 -3.92 -7.01
CA GLN A 406 -13.49 -2.67 -6.37
C GLN A 406 -12.56 -1.79 -7.24
N PRO A 407 -11.40 -2.28 -7.75
CA PRO A 407 -10.53 -1.45 -8.58
C PRO A 407 -11.17 -1.07 -9.93
N ILE A 408 -12.06 -1.89 -10.48
CA ILE A 408 -12.80 -1.62 -11.71
C ILE A 408 -13.79 -0.48 -11.51
N GLU A 409 -14.60 -0.53 -10.44
CA GLU A 409 -15.54 0.54 -10.07
C GLU A 409 -14.80 1.84 -9.79
N TRP A 410 -13.66 1.80 -9.10
CA TRP A 410 -12.85 3.01 -8.93
C TRP A 410 -12.35 3.58 -10.26
N THR A 411 -11.90 2.73 -11.17
CA THR A 411 -11.40 3.17 -12.47
C THR A 411 -12.50 3.78 -13.34
N LEU A 412 -13.67 3.13 -13.41
CA LEU A 412 -14.77 3.55 -14.29
C LEU A 412 -15.69 4.59 -13.65
N ASP A 413 -16.06 4.41 -12.38
CA ASP A 413 -17.06 5.24 -11.72
C ASP A 413 -16.45 6.42 -10.97
N LEU A 414 -15.33 6.22 -10.26
CA LEU A 414 -14.68 7.33 -9.54
C LEU A 414 -13.80 8.16 -10.46
N LEU A 415 -12.92 7.51 -11.25
CA LEU A 415 -11.93 8.20 -12.08
C LEU A 415 -12.41 8.51 -13.50
N LYS A 416 -13.59 7.99 -13.88
CA LYS A 416 -14.23 8.22 -15.18
C LYS A 416 -13.35 7.84 -16.38
N ALA A 417 -12.49 6.83 -16.22
CA ALA A 417 -11.71 6.28 -17.32
C ALA A 417 -12.63 5.72 -18.41
N ILE A 418 -12.13 5.66 -19.65
CA ILE A 418 -12.91 5.20 -20.80
C ILE A 418 -13.08 3.67 -20.75
N ASP A 419 -12.04 2.98 -20.29
CA ASP A 419 -11.98 1.53 -20.19
C ASP A 419 -11.27 1.10 -18.89
N PRO A 420 -11.55 -0.13 -18.41
CA PRO A 420 -10.89 -0.71 -17.24
C PRO A 420 -9.49 -1.24 -17.60
N ASP A 421 -8.72 -1.65 -16.59
CA ASP A 421 -7.52 -2.43 -16.86
C ASP A 421 -7.87 -3.78 -17.52
N PRO A 422 -7.15 -4.21 -18.58
CA PRO A 422 -7.49 -5.43 -19.29
C PRO A 422 -7.33 -6.70 -18.45
N LEU A 423 -6.39 -6.75 -17.49
CA LEU A 423 -6.24 -7.92 -16.61
C LEU A 423 -7.36 -7.93 -15.58
N GLU A 424 -7.67 -6.79 -14.98
CA GLU A 424 -8.81 -6.69 -14.05
C GLU A 424 -10.11 -7.16 -14.72
N TRP A 425 -10.35 -6.68 -15.95
CA TRP A 425 -11.53 -7.05 -16.73
C TRP A 425 -11.55 -8.53 -17.13
N ALA A 426 -10.40 -9.09 -17.55
CA ALA A 426 -10.27 -10.51 -17.85
C ALA A 426 -10.61 -11.38 -16.63
N TYR A 427 -10.11 -11.01 -15.45
CA TYR A 427 -10.36 -11.77 -14.22
C TYR A 427 -11.75 -11.54 -13.62
N LEU A 428 -12.42 -10.42 -13.92
CA LEU A 428 -13.86 -10.28 -13.66
C LEU A 428 -14.66 -11.31 -14.46
N ILE A 429 -14.39 -11.44 -15.77
CA ILE A 429 -15.06 -12.41 -16.64
C ILE A 429 -14.80 -13.85 -16.16
N ILE A 430 -13.54 -14.20 -15.85
CA ILE A 430 -13.18 -15.52 -15.28
C ILE A 430 -13.94 -15.76 -13.98
N THR A 431 -14.03 -14.76 -13.10
CA THR A 431 -14.76 -14.87 -11.84
C THR A 431 -16.25 -15.14 -12.06
N LEU A 432 -16.88 -14.49 -13.03
CA LEU A 432 -18.28 -14.74 -13.40
C LEU A 432 -18.47 -16.18 -13.93
N LEU A 433 -17.54 -16.68 -14.75
CA LEU A 433 -17.55 -18.08 -15.18
C LEU A 433 -17.41 -19.03 -13.98
N CYS A 434 -16.50 -18.75 -13.04
CA CYS A 434 -16.36 -19.52 -11.79
C CYS A 434 -17.63 -19.48 -10.90
N GLN A 435 -18.46 -18.44 -11.01
CA GLN A 435 -19.77 -18.36 -10.35
C GLN A 435 -20.89 -19.07 -11.12
N GLY A 436 -20.61 -19.62 -12.31
CA GLY A 436 -21.62 -20.19 -13.21
C GLY A 436 -22.49 -19.15 -13.93
N LYS A 437 -22.11 -17.86 -13.88
CA LYS A 437 -22.86 -16.74 -14.48
C LYS A 437 -22.42 -16.49 -15.93
N LEU A 438 -22.74 -17.43 -16.82
CA LEU A 438 -22.29 -17.39 -18.22
C LEU A 438 -22.82 -16.15 -18.98
N ASN A 439 -24.08 -15.76 -18.79
CA ASN A 439 -24.65 -14.61 -19.50
C ASN A 439 -23.93 -13.30 -19.12
N ASP A 440 -23.69 -13.07 -17.84
CA ASP A 440 -22.96 -11.89 -17.36
C ASP A 440 -21.51 -11.87 -17.91
N ALA A 441 -20.88 -13.05 -18.02
CA ALA A 441 -19.55 -13.18 -18.62
C ALA A 441 -19.55 -12.83 -20.13
N ILE A 442 -20.58 -13.23 -20.88
CA ILE A 442 -20.77 -12.87 -22.29
C ILE A 442 -20.95 -11.35 -22.43
N ASP A 443 -21.79 -10.75 -21.61
CA ASP A 443 -22.03 -9.29 -21.63
C ASP A 443 -20.75 -8.52 -21.33
N CYS A 444 -19.99 -8.95 -20.31
CA CYS A 444 -18.71 -8.35 -19.97
C CYS A 444 -17.65 -8.51 -21.08
N ALA A 445 -17.58 -9.68 -21.73
CA ALA A 445 -16.63 -9.94 -22.82
C ALA A 445 -16.82 -8.99 -24.02
N ASN A 446 -18.07 -8.59 -24.28
CA ASN A 446 -18.46 -7.76 -25.42
C ASN A 446 -18.50 -6.25 -25.11
N LYS A 447 -18.40 -5.83 -23.85
CA LYS A 447 -18.58 -4.43 -23.44
C LYS A 447 -17.51 -3.46 -23.96
N PHE A 448 -16.26 -3.90 -24.04
CA PHE A 448 -15.10 -3.07 -24.43
C PHE A 448 -14.33 -3.68 -25.61
N PRO A 449 -14.91 -3.73 -26.82
CA PRO A 449 -14.33 -4.48 -27.95
C PRO A 449 -12.97 -3.93 -28.44
N SER A 450 -12.67 -2.66 -28.19
CA SER A 450 -11.39 -2.02 -28.54
C SER A 450 -10.27 -2.30 -27.53
N LEU A 451 -10.59 -2.76 -26.33
CA LEU A 451 -9.61 -3.08 -25.29
C LEU A 451 -8.97 -4.42 -25.62
N CYS A 452 -7.71 -4.42 -26.05
CA CYS A 452 -6.98 -5.61 -26.46
C CYS A 452 -5.82 -5.90 -25.50
N HIS A 453 -5.72 -7.16 -25.06
CA HIS A 453 -4.62 -7.65 -24.24
C HIS A 453 -4.58 -9.17 -24.31
N PRO A 454 -3.38 -9.81 -24.39
CA PRO A 454 -3.26 -11.27 -24.51
C PRO A 454 -4.16 -12.05 -23.55
N GLU A 455 -4.14 -11.73 -22.25
CA GLU A 455 -4.98 -12.41 -21.24
C GLU A 455 -6.49 -12.16 -21.41
N LEU A 456 -6.91 -10.95 -21.82
CA LEU A 456 -8.32 -10.65 -22.04
C LEU A 456 -8.84 -11.37 -23.30
N ASP A 457 -8.03 -11.41 -24.34
CA ASP A 457 -8.40 -12.06 -25.60
C ASP A 457 -8.46 -13.59 -25.45
N ARG A 458 -7.58 -14.18 -24.62
CA ARG A 458 -7.70 -15.58 -24.18
C ARG A 458 -9.00 -15.83 -23.43
N THR A 459 -9.38 -14.95 -22.51
CA THR A 459 -10.64 -15.05 -21.78
C THR A 459 -11.85 -14.94 -22.71
N ARG A 460 -11.86 -14.01 -23.66
CA ARG A 460 -12.91 -13.90 -24.69
C ARG A 460 -13.01 -15.15 -25.54
N TRP A 461 -11.87 -15.75 -25.90
CA TRP A 461 -11.84 -17.03 -26.59
C TRP A 461 -12.52 -18.14 -25.78
N VAL A 462 -12.27 -18.21 -24.47
CA VAL A 462 -12.95 -19.17 -23.58
C VAL A 462 -14.46 -18.93 -23.57
N VAL A 463 -14.91 -17.69 -23.38
CA VAL A 463 -16.34 -17.34 -23.40
C VAL A 463 -16.99 -17.81 -24.70
N ASN A 464 -16.41 -17.46 -25.85
CA ASN A 464 -16.92 -17.88 -27.16
C ASN A 464 -16.98 -19.41 -27.31
N THR A 465 -15.95 -20.11 -26.83
CA THR A 465 -15.88 -21.59 -26.88
C THR A 465 -17.01 -22.22 -26.07
N VAL A 466 -17.27 -21.70 -24.87
CA VAL A 466 -18.31 -22.18 -23.97
C VAL A 466 -19.71 -21.86 -24.49
N THR A 467 -19.89 -20.73 -25.18
CA THR A 467 -21.19 -20.30 -25.73
C THR A 467 -21.54 -21.01 -27.04
N ASN A 468 -20.66 -20.95 -28.04
CA ASN A 468 -21.02 -21.28 -29.43
C ASN A 468 -20.55 -22.66 -29.90
N LYS A 469 -19.65 -23.34 -29.16
CA LYS A 469 -18.97 -24.59 -29.56
C LYS A 469 -18.18 -24.53 -30.88
N ASP A 470 -18.27 -23.43 -31.64
CA ASP A 470 -17.42 -23.12 -32.78
C ASP A 470 -16.26 -22.22 -32.33
N THR A 471 -15.03 -22.64 -32.61
CA THR A 471 -13.80 -21.97 -32.16
C THR A 471 -13.12 -21.21 -33.29
N LEU A 472 -12.76 -19.95 -33.03
CA LEU A 472 -11.86 -19.18 -33.90
C LEU A 472 -10.41 -19.44 -33.46
N PRO A 473 -9.43 -19.48 -34.40
CA PRO A 473 -8.03 -19.59 -34.04
C PRO A 473 -7.58 -18.37 -33.25
N TYR A 474 -6.95 -18.60 -32.08
CA TYR A 474 -6.35 -17.53 -31.30
C TYR A 474 -5.02 -17.10 -31.93
N SER A 475 -4.84 -15.79 -32.07
CA SER A 475 -3.57 -15.17 -32.42
C SER A 475 -3.24 -14.09 -31.41
N GLU A 476 -2.00 -14.04 -30.93
CA GLU A 476 -1.57 -12.98 -30.03
C GLU A 476 -1.61 -11.62 -30.76
N PRO A 477 -2.13 -10.56 -30.10
CA PRO A 477 -2.20 -9.24 -30.71
C PRO A 477 -0.81 -8.64 -30.92
N LEU A 478 -0.61 -7.93 -32.04
CA LEU A 478 0.65 -7.25 -32.38
C LEU A 478 0.93 -6.03 -31.48
N LYS A 479 -0.14 -5.37 -31.01
CA LYS A 479 -0.11 -4.24 -30.06
C LYS A 479 -1.22 -4.46 -29.04
N TYR A 480 -0.95 -4.15 -27.78
CA TYR A 480 -1.92 -4.32 -26.70
C TYR A 480 -1.82 -3.18 -25.67
N ARG A 481 -2.91 -3.00 -24.92
CA ARG A 481 -3.01 -2.05 -23.80
C ARG A 481 -2.18 -2.57 -22.63
N TYR A 482 -1.11 -1.87 -22.23
CA TYR A 482 -0.27 -2.23 -21.06
C TYR A 482 -1.07 -2.31 -19.76
N SER A 483 -0.82 -3.27 -18.87
CA SER A 483 -1.57 -3.39 -17.62
C SER A 483 -0.89 -2.69 -16.45
N ALA A 484 -1.67 -2.27 -15.46
CA ALA A 484 -1.16 -1.94 -14.14
C ALA A 484 -0.67 -3.20 -13.38
N HIS A 485 -0.93 -4.40 -13.88
CA HIS A 485 -0.61 -5.67 -13.25
C HIS A 485 0.50 -6.42 -13.96
N GLN A 486 1.41 -6.99 -13.17
CA GLN A 486 2.42 -7.92 -13.65
C GLN A 486 2.03 -9.33 -13.21
N LEU A 487 1.61 -10.15 -14.16
CA LEU A 487 1.41 -11.58 -13.96
C LEU A 487 2.51 -12.37 -14.70
N PRO A 488 2.83 -13.61 -14.27
CA PRO A 488 3.79 -14.43 -14.97
C PRO A 488 3.40 -14.65 -16.44
N THR A 489 4.36 -14.51 -17.35
CA THR A 489 4.16 -14.88 -18.75
C THR A 489 3.92 -16.39 -18.84
N ARG A 490 2.79 -16.78 -19.44
CA ARG A 490 2.39 -18.18 -19.64
C ARG A 490 2.12 -18.48 -21.10
N SER A 491 2.43 -19.70 -21.51
CA SER A 491 1.91 -20.23 -22.78
C SER A 491 0.38 -20.33 -22.69
N PHE A 492 -0.28 -20.39 -23.86
CA PHE A 492 -1.74 -20.55 -23.89
C PHE A 492 -2.20 -21.80 -23.15
N GLN A 493 -1.48 -22.92 -23.28
CA GLN A 493 -1.82 -24.18 -22.62
C GLN A 493 -1.66 -24.08 -21.10
N ASP A 494 -0.52 -23.57 -20.62
CA ASP A 494 -0.29 -23.42 -19.18
C ASP A 494 -1.36 -22.49 -18.58
N TRP A 495 -1.69 -21.40 -19.27
CA TRP A 495 -2.75 -20.49 -18.85
C TRP A 495 -4.12 -21.18 -18.77
N LEU A 496 -4.48 -21.98 -19.77
CA LEU A 496 -5.74 -22.72 -19.81
C LEU A 496 -5.81 -23.76 -18.68
N ASP A 497 -4.70 -24.45 -18.39
CA ASP A 497 -4.62 -25.42 -17.29
C ASP A 497 -4.90 -24.73 -15.94
N HIS A 498 -4.31 -23.55 -15.71
CA HIS A 498 -4.57 -22.74 -14.52
C HIS A 498 -6.04 -22.29 -14.43
N LEU A 499 -6.67 -21.91 -15.55
CA LEU A 499 -8.09 -21.59 -15.59
C LEU A 499 -8.95 -22.81 -15.22
N CYS A 500 -8.65 -23.98 -15.78
CA CYS A 500 -9.34 -25.23 -15.45
C CYS A 500 -9.20 -25.61 -13.96
N MET A 501 -8.05 -25.32 -13.34
CA MET A 501 -7.87 -25.48 -11.89
C MET A 501 -8.83 -24.59 -11.10
N MET A 502 -8.96 -23.30 -11.47
CA MET A 502 -9.90 -22.38 -10.81
C MET A 502 -11.36 -22.82 -11.00
N LEU A 503 -11.75 -23.19 -12.23
CA LEU A 503 -13.09 -23.68 -12.53
C LEU A 503 -13.43 -24.96 -11.73
N THR A 504 -12.47 -25.88 -11.62
CA THR A 504 -12.63 -27.11 -10.83
C THR A 504 -12.77 -26.80 -9.34
N ALA A 505 -11.96 -25.90 -8.80
CA ALA A 505 -12.07 -25.46 -7.40
C ALA A 505 -13.44 -24.82 -7.12
N CYS A 506 -13.99 -24.08 -8.10
CA CYS A 506 -15.33 -23.49 -8.03
C CYS A 506 -16.47 -24.42 -8.50
N GLN A 507 -16.20 -25.73 -8.65
CA GLN A 507 -17.18 -26.76 -9.00
C GLN A 507 -17.87 -26.58 -10.37
N GLN A 508 -17.24 -25.86 -11.30
CA GLN A 508 -17.73 -25.63 -12.67
C GLN A 508 -17.26 -26.73 -13.64
N PHE A 509 -17.59 -27.99 -13.34
CA PHE A 509 -17.06 -29.16 -14.05
C PHE A 509 -17.46 -29.24 -15.52
N ASP A 510 -18.64 -28.71 -15.89
CA ASP A 510 -19.11 -28.72 -17.28
C ASP A 510 -18.23 -27.86 -18.19
N PHE A 511 -17.78 -26.69 -17.70
CA PHE A 511 -16.84 -25.84 -18.42
C PHE A 511 -15.47 -26.50 -18.54
N VAL A 512 -14.98 -27.13 -17.46
CA VAL A 512 -13.69 -27.86 -17.46
C VAL A 512 -13.69 -28.99 -18.49
N LYS A 513 -14.79 -29.76 -18.55
CA LYS A 513 -14.93 -30.88 -19.49
C LYS A 513 -14.85 -30.41 -20.94
N LEU A 514 -15.46 -29.26 -21.26
CA LEU A 514 -15.42 -28.68 -22.60
C LEU A 514 -14.01 -28.17 -22.96
N LEU A 515 -13.36 -27.47 -22.04
CA LEU A 515 -12.04 -26.85 -22.27
C LEU A 515 -10.89 -27.85 -22.28
N SER A 516 -11.07 -29.03 -21.67
CA SER A 516 -10.06 -30.09 -21.57
C SER A 516 -10.15 -31.15 -22.67
N ASP A 517 -11.10 -31.04 -23.61
CA ASP A 517 -11.28 -32.05 -24.66
C ASP A 517 -10.13 -32.00 -25.70
N PRO A 518 -9.33 -33.09 -25.84
CA PRO A 518 -8.24 -33.16 -26.80
C PRO A 518 -8.69 -33.02 -28.26
N ALA A 519 -9.95 -33.33 -28.58
CA ALA A 519 -10.51 -33.15 -29.92
C ALA A 519 -10.65 -31.66 -30.29
N TYR A 520 -10.90 -30.80 -29.29
CA TYR A 520 -10.94 -29.33 -29.45
C TYR A 520 -9.56 -28.69 -29.46
N LEU A 521 -8.61 -29.23 -28.68
CA LEU A 521 -7.24 -28.69 -28.61
C LEU A 521 -6.36 -29.09 -29.81
N LYS A 522 -6.60 -30.26 -30.43
CA LYS A 522 -5.78 -30.78 -31.56
C LYS A 522 -6.03 -30.11 -32.91
N SER A 523 -7.16 -29.43 -33.13
CA SER A 523 -7.40 -28.73 -34.39
C SER A 523 -6.55 -27.46 -34.57
N HIS A 524 -5.89 -26.95 -33.53
CA HIS A 524 -5.32 -25.59 -33.55
C HIS A 524 -3.95 -25.41 -32.87
N SER A 525 -3.08 -26.44 -32.82
CA SER A 525 -1.69 -26.19 -32.42
C SER A 525 -0.94 -25.38 -33.49
N LEU A 526 -0.64 -24.12 -33.19
CA LEU A 526 0.30 -23.31 -33.95
C LEU A 526 1.70 -23.91 -33.80
N LYS A 527 2.29 -24.34 -34.91
CA LYS A 527 3.72 -24.64 -35.03
C LYS A 527 4.51 -23.40 -34.61
N LYS A 528 5.22 -23.48 -33.49
CA LYS A 528 6.40 -22.64 -33.22
C LYS A 528 7.61 -23.56 -33.24
N GLU A 529 8.46 -23.40 -34.25
CA GLU A 529 9.78 -24.05 -34.29
C GLU A 529 10.59 -23.63 -33.07
N THR A 530 10.86 -24.59 -32.18
CA THR A 530 11.90 -24.45 -31.15
C THR A 530 13.07 -25.33 -31.52
N LYS A 531 14.15 -24.70 -32.00
CA LYS A 531 15.48 -25.31 -32.01
C LYS A 531 16.00 -25.38 -30.58
N GLY A 532 15.94 -26.59 -30.02
CA GLY A 532 16.92 -27.24 -29.15
C GLY A 532 17.28 -26.60 -27.80
N PHE A 533 17.10 -27.36 -26.71
CA PHE A 533 18.24 -27.91 -25.96
C PHE A 533 17.83 -29.07 -25.03
N VAL A 534 18.53 -30.19 -25.21
CA VAL A 534 19.00 -31.27 -24.30
C VAL A 534 18.10 -31.84 -23.18
N LYS A 535 17.87 -33.16 -23.30
CA LYS A 535 17.46 -34.10 -22.25
C LYS A 535 18.59 -34.35 -21.23
N SER A 536 18.26 -34.52 -19.96
CA SER A 536 18.88 -35.57 -19.15
C SER A 536 17.87 -36.18 -18.17
N SER A 537 17.94 -37.49 -18.09
CA SER A 537 17.02 -38.43 -17.45
C SER A 537 17.37 -38.74 -15.99
N ASN A 538 16.31 -38.86 -15.18
CA ASN A 538 16.00 -39.94 -14.22
C ASN A 538 16.92 -40.33 -13.04
N LEU A 539 16.20 -40.48 -11.91
CA LEU A 539 16.29 -41.49 -10.84
C LEU A 539 17.36 -41.31 -9.76
N VAL A 540 16.92 -41.13 -8.50
CA VAL A 540 17.03 -42.16 -7.44
C VAL A 540 15.87 -42.01 -6.45
N SER A 541 15.06 -43.06 -6.34
CA SER A 541 14.17 -43.37 -5.23
C SER A 541 14.96 -43.92 -4.03
N LYS A 542 14.64 -43.52 -2.80
CA LYS A 542 14.75 -44.40 -1.62
C LYS A 542 13.89 -43.89 -0.47
N SER A 543 12.91 -44.72 -0.12
CA SER A 543 12.20 -44.80 1.15
C SER A 543 13.15 -45.15 2.31
N ILE A 544 12.83 -44.71 3.54
CA ILE A 544 12.98 -45.46 4.81
C ILE A 544 12.08 -44.81 5.88
N ASP A 545 11.13 -45.62 6.36
CA ASP A 545 10.57 -45.83 7.70
C ASP A 545 10.40 -44.69 8.71
N PHE A 546 9.12 -44.42 9.02
CA PHE A 546 8.66 -43.84 10.28
C PHE A 546 8.37 -44.96 11.28
N LEU A 547 9.14 -45.04 12.37
CA LEU A 547 8.83 -45.85 13.54
C LEU A 547 8.19 -45.00 14.64
N ASN A 548 7.03 -45.48 15.08
CA ASN A 548 6.28 -45.10 16.28
C ASN A 548 7.16 -45.00 17.52
N LEU A 549 6.86 -44.06 18.42
CA LEU A 549 6.84 -44.36 19.85
C LEU A 549 5.85 -43.46 20.60
N LYS A 550 4.78 -44.09 21.11
CA LYS A 550 3.89 -43.56 22.14
C LYS A 550 4.44 -43.96 23.53
N ASN A 551 4.05 -43.15 24.52
CA ASN A 551 4.08 -43.34 25.98
C ASN A 551 5.36 -42.89 26.70
N TYR A 552 5.22 -41.75 27.40
CA TYR A 552 5.47 -41.71 28.84
C TYR A 552 4.60 -40.63 29.47
N LYS A 553 3.63 -41.03 30.31
CA LYS A 553 2.97 -40.16 31.28
C LYS A 553 3.45 -40.58 32.66
N ARG A 554 3.63 -39.55 33.52
CA ARG A 554 3.48 -39.59 34.98
C ARG A 554 4.66 -40.19 35.75
N VAL A 555 5.55 -39.32 36.26
CA VAL A 555 5.84 -39.04 37.68
C VAL A 555 6.97 -38.01 37.70
N PHE A 556 6.67 -36.72 37.89
CA PHE A 556 7.62 -35.74 38.45
C PHE A 556 6.91 -34.43 38.85
N LYS A 557 5.72 -34.56 39.47
CA LYS A 557 4.90 -33.42 39.88
C LYS A 557 4.71 -33.48 41.39
N GLU A 558 5.78 -33.22 42.14
CA GLU A 558 5.70 -32.80 43.56
C GLU A 558 7.00 -32.31 44.20
N TRP A 559 8.13 -32.21 43.48
CA TRP A 559 9.42 -31.80 44.10
C TRP A 559 10.04 -30.48 43.59
N LEU A 560 9.48 -29.82 42.57
CA LEU A 560 10.16 -28.70 41.88
C LEU A 560 9.60 -27.29 42.15
N VAL A 561 8.57 -27.16 43.00
CA VAL A 561 7.85 -25.88 43.18
C VAL A 561 8.56 -24.88 44.12
N LEU A 562 9.69 -25.20 44.75
CA LEU A 562 10.27 -24.30 45.78
C LEU A 562 11.71 -23.80 45.57
N LYS A 563 12.33 -23.94 44.38
CA LYS A 563 13.70 -23.40 44.19
C LYS A 563 14.06 -22.91 42.77
N LEU A 564 13.11 -22.39 42.00
CA LEU A 564 13.38 -21.83 40.66
C LEU A 564 13.38 -20.31 40.65
N LYS A 565 14.48 -19.69 41.10
CA LYS A 565 14.84 -18.33 40.67
C LYS A 565 16.24 -18.36 40.08
N THR A 566 16.34 -17.70 38.92
CA THR A 566 17.53 -17.27 38.14
C THR A 566 18.13 -18.18 37.04
N SER A 567 18.35 -19.49 37.22
CA SER A 567 19.14 -20.24 36.21
C SER A 567 18.40 -20.79 34.98
N LEU A 568 17.09 -21.03 35.03
CA LEU A 568 16.32 -21.65 33.91
C LEU A 568 15.61 -20.66 32.98
N ARG A 569 15.76 -19.34 33.20
CA ARG A 569 14.98 -18.32 32.48
C ARG A 569 15.28 -18.26 30.98
N LYS A 570 16.56 -18.36 30.59
CA LYS A 570 17.01 -18.30 29.18
C LYS A 570 16.54 -19.48 28.30
N PRO A 571 16.69 -20.76 28.71
CA PRO A 571 16.20 -21.87 27.89
C PRO A 571 14.67 -21.91 27.80
N LEU A 572 13.96 -21.49 28.86
CA LEU A 572 12.49 -21.41 28.85
C LEU A 572 11.96 -20.30 27.94
N THR A 573 12.61 -19.14 27.88
CA THR A 573 12.25 -18.06 26.95
C THR A 573 12.57 -18.39 25.48
N HIS A 574 13.58 -19.22 25.22
CA HIS A 574 13.85 -19.77 23.89
C HIS A 574 12.80 -20.80 23.44
N LEU A 575 12.18 -21.52 24.38
CA LEU A 575 11.07 -22.42 24.09
C LEU A 575 9.75 -21.65 23.88
N GLU A 576 9.52 -20.54 24.58
CA GLU A 576 8.35 -19.67 24.34
C GLU A 576 8.35 -19.07 22.92
N THR A 577 9.52 -18.66 22.42
CA THR A 577 9.68 -18.15 21.06
C THR A 577 9.43 -19.20 19.97
N ARG A 578 9.43 -20.50 20.31
CA ARG A 578 9.23 -21.61 19.37
C ARG A 578 7.87 -22.30 19.49
N PHE A 579 7.24 -22.29 20.67
CA PHE A 579 6.02 -23.07 20.96
C PHE A 579 4.84 -22.21 21.47
N GLY A 580 4.97 -20.88 21.46
CA GLY A 580 3.97 -19.96 22.02
C GLY A 580 4.18 -19.69 23.51
N TYR A 581 3.56 -18.62 24.02
CA TYR A 581 3.73 -18.18 25.41
C TYR A 581 3.04 -19.17 26.38
N PHE A 582 3.83 -19.96 27.09
CA PHE A 582 3.32 -20.97 28.02
C PHE A 582 3.72 -20.72 29.48
N LEU A 583 4.66 -19.81 29.75
CA LEU A 583 5.04 -19.45 31.12
C LEU A 583 4.02 -18.48 31.72
N PRO A 584 3.87 -18.45 33.06
CA PRO A 584 3.16 -17.38 33.73
C PRO A 584 3.78 -16.01 33.37
N TYR A 585 2.93 -15.01 33.16
CA TYR A 585 3.27 -13.64 32.73
C TYR A 585 4.53 -13.07 33.42
N GLU A 586 4.68 -13.28 34.72
CA GLU A 586 5.80 -12.79 35.53
C GLU A 586 7.18 -13.16 34.96
N PHE A 587 7.25 -14.30 34.27
CA PHE A 587 8.47 -14.92 33.76
C PHE A 587 8.59 -14.92 32.23
N SER A 588 7.52 -14.55 31.52
CA SER A 588 7.43 -14.64 30.06
C SER A 588 8.10 -13.46 29.33
N THR A 589 8.64 -13.71 28.12
CA THR A 589 9.13 -12.65 27.21
C THR A 589 8.04 -11.73 26.67
N ILE A 590 6.76 -12.10 26.87
CA ILE A 590 5.60 -11.30 26.47
C ILE A 590 5.63 -9.86 26.98
N LYS A 591 6.32 -9.61 28.10
CA LYS A 591 6.52 -8.26 28.67
C LYS A 591 7.20 -7.29 27.72
N SER A 592 7.93 -7.79 26.73
CA SER A 592 8.64 -7.00 25.73
C SER A 592 7.87 -6.84 24.41
N ASP A 593 6.67 -7.42 24.29
CA ASP A 593 5.81 -7.27 23.11
C ASP A 593 5.16 -5.87 23.09
N GLU A 594 5.29 -5.16 21.96
CA GLU A 594 4.76 -3.80 21.79
C GLU A 594 3.25 -3.75 22.00
N PHE A 595 2.50 -4.65 21.36
CA PHE A 595 1.05 -4.65 21.43
C PHE A 595 0.56 -4.96 22.85
N PHE A 596 1.18 -5.94 23.51
CA PHE A 596 0.92 -6.25 24.91
C PHE A 596 1.09 -5.02 25.81
N GLN A 597 2.22 -4.30 25.67
CA GLN A 597 2.49 -3.12 26.48
C GLN A 597 1.47 -2.02 26.23
N THR A 598 1.11 -1.79 24.97
CA THR A 598 0.11 -0.78 24.59
C THR A 598 -1.26 -1.09 25.18
N ILE A 599 -1.78 -2.32 25.01
CA ILE A 599 -3.07 -2.72 25.58
C ILE A 599 -3.05 -2.59 27.10
N ARG A 600 -2.03 -3.18 27.75
CA ARG A 600 -1.96 -3.18 29.22
C ARG A 600 -1.90 -1.77 29.77
N LYS A 601 -1.11 -0.88 29.15
CA LYS A 601 -0.98 0.52 29.58
C LYS A 601 -2.31 1.25 29.41
N MET A 602 -2.91 1.19 28.23
CA MET A 602 -4.19 1.83 27.93
C MET A 602 -5.29 1.36 28.90
N VAL A 603 -5.49 0.04 29.01
CA VAL A 603 -6.54 -0.52 29.87
C VAL A 603 -6.29 -0.23 31.35
N LYS A 604 -5.04 -0.02 31.77
CA LYS A 604 -4.71 0.33 33.16
C LYS A 604 -4.97 1.80 33.48
N GLU A 605 -4.63 2.70 32.56
CA GLU A 605 -4.61 4.15 32.80
C GLU A 605 -5.94 4.83 32.46
N GLU A 606 -6.71 4.27 31.52
CA GLU A 606 -7.98 4.82 31.08
C GLU A 606 -9.12 4.53 32.07
N ASP A 607 -10.06 5.47 32.12
CA ASP A 607 -11.33 5.30 32.82
C ASP A 607 -12.22 4.34 32.02
N ILE A 608 -12.24 3.08 32.47
CA ILE A 608 -12.91 1.94 31.84
C ILE A 608 -13.67 1.18 32.94
N GLU A 609 -14.94 0.83 32.67
CA GLU A 609 -15.79 0.05 33.56
C GLU A 609 -16.07 -1.35 33.00
N THR A 610 -16.08 -1.51 31.68
CA THR A 610 -16.49 -2.75 31.00
C THR A 610 -15.62 -3.06 29.79
N ALA A 611 -15.32 -4.35 29.59
CA ALA A 611 -14.58 -4.83 28.43
C ALA A 611 -15.21 -6.09 27.84
N LEU A 612 -15.30 -6.18 26.52
CA LEU A 612 -15.74 -7.35 25.77
C LEU A 612 -14.55 -7.95 25.00
N VAL A 613 -14.31 -9.25 25.16
CA VAL A 613 -13.27 -9.99 24.44
C VAL A 613 -13.92 -11.06 23.59
N ILE A 614 -13.91 -10.88 22.27
CA ILE A 614 -14.40 -11.86 21.29
C ILE A 614 -13.21 -12.68 20.81
N GLY A 615 -13.27 -14.00 21.03
CA GLY A 615 -12.18 -14.92 20.72
C GLY A 615 -11.20 -15.08 21.89
N ALA A 616 -11.65 -14.91 23.13
CA ALA A 616 -10.75 -15.00 24.30
C ALA A 616 -10.08 -16.39 24.40
N SER A 617 -8.75 -16.44 24.53
CA SER A 617 -8.00 -17.71 24.59
C SER A 617 -6.80 -17.63 25.53
N SER A 618 -6.48 -18.75 26.20
CA SER A 618 -5.34 -18.81 27.13
C SER A 618 -4.02 -18.93 26.37
N GLY A 619 -3.06 -18.06 26.70
CA GLY A 619 -1.76 -18.01 26.04
C GLY A 619 -1.71 -17.05 24.85
N GLU A 620 -2.85 -16.49 24.46
CA GLU A 620 -2.91 -15.41 23.47
C GLU A 620 -2.48 -14.09 24.10
N VAL A 621 -1.54 -13.41 23.43
CA VAL A 621 -0.87 -12.20 23.94
C VAL A 621 -1.87 -11.13 24.34
N ILE A 622 -2.86 -10.93 23.48
CA ILE A 622 -3.84 -9.86 23.61
C ILE A 622 -4.85 -10.11 24.73
N THR A 623 -5.32 -11.36 24.88
CA THR A 623 -6.24 -11.74 25.95
C THR A 623 -5.55 -11.58 27.30
N GLU A 624 -4.30 -12.04 27.41
CA GLU A 624 -3.53 -11.90 28.65
C GLU A 624 -3.19 -10.42 28.95
N ALA A 625 -2.89 -9.61 27.92
CA ALA A 625 -2.61 -8.17 28.07
C ALA A 625 -3.81 -7.41 28.63
N LEU A 626 -4.99 -7.62 28.03
CA LEU A 626 -6.22 -6.95 28.41
C LEU A 626 -6.64 -7.36 29.83
N LEU A 627 -6.71 -8.67 30.12
CA LEU A 627 -7.11 -9.15 31.45
C LEU A 627 -6.10 -8.73 32.55
N THR A 628 -4.81 -8.62 32.23
CA THR A 628 -3.81 -8.08 33.15
C THR A 628 -4.02 -6.58 33.38
N GLY A 629 -4.28 -5.81 32.32
CA GLY A 629 -4.63 -4.39 32.43
C GLY A 629 -5.85 -4.16 33.32
N ILE A 630 -6.90 -4.98 33.16
CA ILE A 630 -8.12 -4.94 33.96
C ILE A 630 -7.85 -5.15 35.46
N ARG A 631 -6.99 -6.12 35.81
CA ARG A 631 -6.60 -6.35 37.20
C ARG A 631 -5.80 -5.21 37.82
N GLU A 632 -5.01 -4.51 37.00
CA GLU A 632 -4.17 -3.39 37.43
C GLU A 632 -4.92 -2.05 37.40
N ASN A 633 -6.06 -1.97 36.73
CA ASN A 633 -6.87 -0.76 36.66
C ASN A 633 -7.52 -0.47 38.03
N PRO A 634 -7.41 0.79 38.54
CA PRO A 634 -8.03 1.19 39.81
C PRO A 634 -9.54 0.94 39.91
N ASN A 635 -10.27 1.07 38.80
CA ASN A 635 -11.72 0.91 38.72
C ASN A 635 -12.16 -0.55 38.73
N LYS A 636 -11.23 -1.50 38.52
CA LYS A 636 -11.49 -2.95 38.42
C LYS A 636 -12.63 -3.29 37.45
N PRO A 637 -12.51 -2.93 36.15
CA PRO A 637 -13.55 -3.14 35.16
C PRO A 637 -13.96 -4.61 35.03
N THR A 638 -15.18 -4.85 34.58
CA THR A 638 -15.69 -6.20 34.32
C THR A 638 -15.40 -6.62 32.88
N ALA A 639 -14.68 -7.72 32.71
CA ALA A 639 -14.37 -8.35 31.43
C ALA A 639 -15.38 -9.46 31.09
N PHE A 640 -15.91 -9.43 29.88
CA PHE A 640 -16.79 -10.44 29.32
C PHE A 640 -16.05 -11.17 28.18
N CYS A 641 -15.67 -12.43 28.41
CA CYS A 641 -14.91 -13.24 27.48
C CYS A 641 -15.82 -14.21 26.73
N ILE A 642 -15.85 -14.12 25.40
CA ILE A 642 -16.64 -14.98 24.50
C ILE A 642 -15.69 -15.84 23.66
N ASN A 643 -15.93 -17.15 23.61
CA ASN A 643 -15.28 -18.04 22.64
C ASN A 643 -16.09 -19.34 22.41
N ILE A 644 -15.74 -20.12 21.38
CA ILE A 644 -16.15 -21.53 21.26
C ILE A 644 -15.42 -22.39 22.31
N SER A 645 -15.97 -23.57 22.60
CA SER A 645 -15.38 -24.51 23.56
C SER A 645 -14.04 -25.08 23.08
N THR A 646 -12.94 -24.39 23.40
CA THR A 646 -11.59 -24.89 23.13
C THR A 646 -10.89 -25.33 24.42
N PRO A 647 -9.89 -26.24 24.36
CA PRO A 647 -9.05 -26.55 25.50
C PRO A 647 -8.41 -25.30 26.14
N GLN A 648 -8.07 -24.31 25.31
CA GLN A 648 -7.45 -23.04 25.72
C GLN A 648 -8.46 -22.13 26.42
N PHE A 649 -9.68 -22.01 25.92
CA PHE A 649 -10.75 -21.24 26.56
C PHE A 649 -11.13 -21.85 27.92
N ASN A 650 -11.30 -23.17 27.97
CA ASN A 650 -11.54 -23.91 29.22
C ASN A 650 -10.41 -23.73 30.23
N LYS A 651 -9.15 -23.66 29.77
CA LYS A 651 -7.99 -23.39 30.62
C LYS A 651 -8.01 -21.95 31.15
N LEU A 652 -8.43 -20.98 30.34
CA LEU A 652 -8.58 -19.58 30.74
C LEU A 652 -9.67 -19.46 31.82
N GLN A 653 -10.85 -20.04 31.60
CA GLN A 653 -11.96 -20.03 32.55
C GLN A 653 -11.57 -20.61 33.92
N LYS A 654 -10.84 -21.73 33.94
CA LYS A 654 -10.32 -22.34 35.18
C LYS A 654 -9.34 -21.44 35.93
N ARG A 655 -8.56 -20.61 35.23
CA ARG A 655 -7.60 -19.69 35.85
C ARG A 655 -8.30 -18.53 36.57
N TYR A 656 -9.45 -18.10 36.04
CA TYR A 656 -10.19 -16.93 36.52
C TYR A 656 -11.46 -17.30 37.32
N THR A 657 -11.64 -18.57 37.70
CA THR A 657 -12.84 -19.04 38.44
C THR A 657 -13.09 -18.31 39.77
N GLY A 658 -12.06 -17.72 40.38
CA GLY A 658 -12.17 -16.94 41.61
C GLY A 658 -12.25 -15.41 41.44
N GLU A 659 -12.29 -14.90 40.21
CA GLU A 659 -12.31 -13.46 39.94
C GLU A 659 -13.67 -13.00 39.41
N PRO A 660 -14.47 -12.28 40.23
CA PRO A 660 -15.84 -11.89 39.85
C PRO A 660 -15.89 -10.87 38.70
N THR A 661 -14.78 -10.18 38.46
CA THR A 661 -14.62 -9.19 37.39
C THR A 661 -14.34 -9.83 36.03
N VAL A 662 -14.18 -11.15 35.91
CA VAL A 662 -13.96 -11.83 34.62
C VAL A 662 -15.01 -12.92 34.42
N LYS A 663 -15.88 -12.72 33.43
CA LYS A 663 -17.02 -13.59 33.12
C LYS A 663 -16.82 -14.27 31.77
N PHE A 664 -17.24 -15.53 31.64
CA PHE A 664 -17.03 -16.35 30.45
C PHE A 664 -18.35 -16.79 29.85
N TYR A 665 -18.45 -16.70 28.52
CA TYR A 665 -19.61 -17.07 27.73
C TYR A 665 -19.18 -17.97 26.56
N GLU A 666 -19.79 -19.15 26.47
CA GLU A 666 -19.42 -20.17 25.48
C GLU A 666 -20.39 -20.15 24.31
N ILE A 667 -19.86 -20.25 23.08
CA ILE A 667 -20.66 -20.35 21.85
C ILE A 667 -21.03 -21.83 21.63
N PRO A 668 -22.32 -22.18 21.57
CA PRO A 668 -22.78 -23.58 21.58
C PRO A 668 -22.66 -24.33 20.25
N SER A 669 -22.32 -23.66 19.13
CA SER A 669 -22.31 -24.23 17.77
C SER A 669 -21.03 -23.91 16.99
N ILE A 670 -20.59 -24.85 16.13
CA ILE A 670 -19.47 -24.73 15.17
C ILE A 670 -19.96 -24.29 13.78
N ASP A 671 -21.26 -24.04 13.61
CA ASP A 671 -21.79 -23.56 12.34
C ASP A 671 -21.28 -22.13 12.04
N LEU A 672 -20.22 -22.07 11.23
CA LEU A 672 -19.52 -20.83 10.85
C LEU A 672 -20.45 -19.87 10.10
N GLU A 673 -21.50 -20.35 9.42
CA GLU A 673 -22.46 -19.48 8.72
C GLU A 673 -23.39 -18.75 9.70
N ASN A 674 -23.66 -19.32 10.87
CA ASN A 674 -24.50 -18.72 11.91
C ASN A 674 -23.71 -18.11 13.07
N LEU A 675 -22.37 -18.16 13.03
CA LEU A 675 -21.50 -17.65 14.09
C LEU A 675 -21.80 -16.20 14.49
N PRO A 676 -21.99 -15.23 13.56
CA PRO A 676 -22.29 -13.86 13.96
C PRO A 676 -23.63 -13.70 14.68
N LYS A 677 -24.65 -14.49 14.30
CA LYS A 677 -25.97 -14.47 14.95
C LYS A 677 -25.89 -15.00 16.39
N GLU A 678 -25.12 -16.05 16.61
CA GLU A 678 -24.91 -16.61 17.95
C GLU A 678 -24.10 -15.65 18.84
N ILE A 679 -23.04 -15.01 18.30
CA ILE A 679 -22.29 -13.98 19.02
C ILE A 679 -23.22 -12.82 19.40
N SER A 680 -24.03 -12.32 18.46
CA SER A 680 -25.01 -11.26 18.70
C SER A 680 -25.98 -11.62 19.83
N LYS A 681 -26.54 -12.83 19.83
CA LYS A 681 -27.42 -13.33 20.89
C LYS A 681 -26.72 -13.37 22.26
N ILE A 682 -25.46 -13.80 22.31
CA ILE A 682 -24.68 -13.82 23.55
C ILE A 682 -24.42 -12.40 24.05
N ILE A 683 -24.04 -11.47 23.16
CA ILE A 683 -23.81 -10.06 23.53
C ILE A 683 -25.09 -9.46 24.11
N LYS A 684 -26.24 -9.68 23.48
CA LYS A 684 -27.53 -9.24 23.99
C LYS A 684 -27.82 -9.78 25.40
N ASN A 685 -27.61 -11.09 25.61
CA ASN A 685 -27.76 -11.70 26.92
C ASN A 685 -26.81 -11.10 27.97
N ILE A 686 -25.56 -10.79 27.59
CA ILE A 686 -24.60 -10.14 28.48
C ILE A 686 -25.13 -8.78 28.93
N LYS A 687 -25.63 -7.96 28.01
CA LYS A 687 -26.19 -6.65 28.31
C LYS A 687 -27.38 -6.73 29.27
N GLU A 688 -28.33 -7.61 28.97
CA GLU A 688 -29.54 -7.82 29.77
C GLU A 688 -29.22 -8.35 31.18
N GLN A 689 -28.34 -9.34 31.31
CA GLN A 689 -28.02 -9.98 32.59
C GLN A 689 -27.16 -9.12 33.51
N ASN A 690 -26.33 -8.25 32.95
CA ASN A 690 -25.35 -7.47 33.71
C ASN A 690 -25.67 -5.98 33.78
N ASN A 691 -26.81 -5.55 33.22
CA ASN A 691 -27.22 -4.16 33.11
C ASN A 691 -26.12 -3.28 32.46
N VAL A 692 -25.50 -3.82 31.41
CA VAL A 692 -24.41 -3.16 30.66
C VAL A 692 -24.99 -2.63 29.36
N ASN A 693 -24.99 -1.30 29.19
CA ASN A 693 -25.52 -0.68 27.97
C ASN A 693 -24.44 -0.56 26.88
N ILE A 694 -23.21 -0.27 27.29
CA ILE A 694 -22.04 0.05 26.46
C ILE A 694 -20.87 -0.80 26.96
N PHE A 695 -20.01 -1.24 26.05
CA PHE A 695 -18.70 -1.80 26.41
C PHE A 695 -17.66 -0.71 26.17
N ASP A 696 -16.87 -0.34 27.17
CA ASP A 696 -15.86 0.71 26.98
C ASP A 696 -14.72 0.21 26.08
N VAL A 697 -14.35 -1.07 26.22
CA VAL A 697 -13.31 -1.70 25.39
C VAL A 697 -13.88 -2.93 24.68
N ILE A 698 -13.62 -3.04 23.38
CA ILE A 698 -13.90 -4.26 22.61
C ILE A 698 -12.59 -4.77 22.02
N LEU A 699 -12.25 -6.03 22.30
CA LEU A 699 -11.13 -6.74 21.70
C LEU A 699 -11.65 -7.86 20.79
N ILE A 700 -11.22 -7.86 19.52
CA ILE A 700 -11.55 -8.91 18.54
C ILE A 700 -10.27 -9.64 18.16
N ASP A 701 -10.17 -10.90 18.60
CA ASP A 701 -9.09 -11.82 18.25
C ASP A 701 -9.41 -12.56 16.95
N GLY A 702 -8.79 -12.09 15.85
CA GLY A 702 -9.00 -12.63 14.50
C GLY A 702 -8.46 -14.06 14.32
N SER A 703 -7.52 -14.50 15.16
CA SER A 703 -6.98 -15.86 15.11
C SER A 703 -7.97 -16.92 15.60
N GLN A 704 -8.91 -16.52 16.49
CA GLN A 704 -9.85 -17.44 17.14
C GLN A 704 -11.22 -17.41 16.49
N LEU A 705 -11.78 -16.21 16.24
CA LEU A 705 -13.12 -16.03 15.68
C LEU A 705 -13.11 -14.98 14.57
N SER A 706 -13.45 -15.40 13.36
CA SER A 706 -13.65 -14.49 12.22
C SER A 706 -15.08 -13.95 12.21
N THR A 707 -15.30 -12.75 12.78
CA THR A 707 -16.61 -12.07 12.73
C THR A 707 -16.50 -10.61 12.27
N SER A 708 -17.44 -10.17 11.44
CA SER A 708 -17.57 -8.75 11.10
C SER A 708 -18.22 -7.99 12.24
N ILE A 709 -17.76 -6.77 12.50
CA ILE A 709 -18.47 -5.86 13.39
C ILE A 709 -19.80 -5.42 12.78
N GLU A 710 -19.92 -5.39 11.44
CA GLU A 710 -21.20 -5.11 10.77
C GLU A 710 -22.28 -6.11 11.16
N ASP A 711 -21.94 -7.39 11.18
CA ASP A 711 -22.86 -8.44 11.61
C ASP A 711 -23.30 -8.29 13.07
N LEU A 712 -22.55 -7.51 13.86
CA LEU A 712 -22.79 -7.25 15.29
C LEU A 712 -23.29 -5.82 15.58
N GLN A 713 -23.52 -4.99 14.56
CA GLN A 713 -23.83 -3.55 14.72
C GLN A 713 -25.06 -3.27 15.59
N ASN A 714 -26.08 -4.14 15.53
CA ASN A 714 -27.29 -3.99 16.35
C ASN A 714 -26.97 -4.04 17.85
N GLU A 715 -25.94 -4.80 18.23
CA GLU A 715 -25.56 -5.00 19.63
C GLU A 715 -24.34 -4.15 20.03
N LEU A 716 -23.48 -3.77 19.07
CA LEU A 716 -22.26 -3.00 19.30
C LEU A 716 -22.33 -1.63 18.57
N HIS A 717 -22.97 -0.64 19.21
CA HIS A 717 -23.24 0.68 18.62
C HIS A 717 -22.42 1.84 19.22
N SER A 718 -21.80 1.65 20.39
CA SER A 718 -20.93 2.66 21.03
C SER A 718 -19.91 1.93 21.89
N TYR A 719 -18.66 2.40 21.85
CA TYR A 719 -17.55 1.89 22.64
C TYR A 719 -16.40 2.90 22.61
N LYS A 720 -15.70 3.07 23.75
CA LYS A 720 -14.61 4.04 23.86
C LYS A 720 -13.38 3.60 23.07
N PHE A 721 -13.06 2.30 23.10
CA PHE A 721 -11.92 1.72 22.39
C PHE A 721 -12.26 0.42 21.65
N VAL A 722 -11.69 0.24 20.45
CA VAL A 722 -11.69 -1.04 19.72
C VAL A 722 -10.28 -1.49 19.43
N LEU A 723 -10.00 -2.74 19.77
CA LEU A 723 -8.73 -3.40 19.58
C LEU A 723 -8.95 -4.55 18.59
N LEU A 724 -8.26 -4.48 17.45
CA LEU A 724 -8.26 -5.51 16.43
C LEU A 724 -6.88 -6.16 16.40
N ASP A 725 -6.82 -7.47 16.63
CA ASP A 725 -5.63 -8.28 16.33
C ASP A 725 -5.77 -8.93 14.94
N ASP A 726 -4.67 -9.37 14.37
CA ASP A 726 -4.61 -9.99 13.04
C ASP A 726 -5.30 -9.16 11.93
N ILE A 727 -5.04 -7.86 11.85
CA ILE A 727 -5.65 -6.97 10.83
C ILE A 727 -5.26 -7.32 9.38
N ASN A 728 -4.28 -8.21 9.19
CA ASN A 728 -3.89 -8.79 7.90
C ASN A 728 -4.70 -10.07 7.57
N THR A 729 -5.77 -10.38 8.30
CA THR A 729 -6.77 -11.41 7.96
C THR A 729 -8.01 -10.77 7.36
N PHE A 730 -8.78 -11.49 6.54
CA PHE A 730 -9.87 -10.89 5.77
C PHE A 730 -10.86 -10.08 6.60
N GLN A 731 -11.33 -10.67 7.69
CA GLN A 731 -12.43 -10.11 8.43
C GLN A 731 -11.98 -8.91 9.27
N ASN A 732 -10.81 -9.01 9.90
CA ASN A 732 -10.25 -7.90 10.65
C ASN A 732 -9.62 -6.83 9.75
N TYR A 733 -9.24 -7.17 8.52
CA TYR A 733 -8.95 -6.19 7.48
C TYR A 733 -10.19 -5.32 7.21
N LYS A 734 -11.35 -5.93 6.94
CA LYS A 734 -12.61 -5.20 6.74
C LYS A 734 -12.98 -4.34 7.95
N ASN A 735 -12.89 -4.90 9.16
CA ASN A 735 -13.13 -4.15 10.40
C ASN A 735 -12.16 -2.95 10.53
N ASN A 736 -10.87 -3.15 10.24
CA ASN A 736 -9.84 -2.11 10.28
C ASN A 736 -10.13 -0.98 9.28
N GLN A 737 -10.44 -1.31 8.02
CA GLN A 737 -10.77 -0.30 7.00
C GLN A 737 -12.00 0.51 7.38
N LYS A 738 -13.02 -0.14 7.95
CA LYS A 738 -14.22 0.54 8.43
C LYS A 738 -13.90 1.61 9.47
N PHE A 739 -13.11 1.29 10.50
CA PHE A 739 -12.74 2.28 11.51
C PHE A 739 -11.79 3.35 11.01
N LEU A 740 -10.93 3.04 10.03
CA LEU A 740 -10.10 4.05 9.37
C LEU A 740 -10.92 5.08 8.59
N LEU A 741 -12.10 4.69 8.10
CA LEU A 741 -13.03 5.54 7.34
C LEU A 741 -14.09 6.24 8.22
N ASP A 742 -14.31 5.77 9.44
CA ASP A 742 -15.31 6.34 10.35
C ASP A 742 -14.74 7.61 11.04
N PRO A 743 -15.30 8.80 10.76
CA PRO A 743 -14.79 10.05 11.33
C PRO A 743 -14.98 10.16 12.85
N ASN A 744 -15.76 9.28 13.48
CA ASN A 744 -15.95 9.24 14.92
C ASN A 744 -14.84 8.49 15.65
N TYR A 745 -13.86 7.91 14.93
CA TYR A 745 -12.76 7.18 15.52
C TYR A 745 -11.40 7.75 15.11
N LEU A 746 -10.45 7.74 16.05
CA LEU A 746 -9.04 8.02 15.79
C LEU A 746 -8.22 6.75 16.01
N VAL A 747 -7.17 6.58 15.21
CA VAL A 747 -6.17 5.53 15.45
C VAL A 747 -5.35 5.91 16.68
N PHE A 748 -5.59 5.23 17.79
CA PHE A 748 -4.81 5.36 19.03
C PHE A 748 -3.42 4.75 18.86
N SER A 749 -3.35 3.54 18.30
CA SER A 749 -2.10 2.86 17.98
C SER A 749 -2.33 1.82 16.88
N GLN A 750 -1.38 1.67 15.97
CA GLN A 750 -1.41 0.63 14.96
C GLN A 750 0.01 0.17 14.66
N ASN A 751 0.16 -1.12 14.35
CA ASN A 751 1.37 -1.66 13.76
C ASN A 751 0.95 -2.78 12.79
N THR A 752 1.13 -2.57 11.49
CA THR A 752 0.79 -3.54 10.45
C THR A 752 1.85 -4.64 10.29
N ASP A 753 3.04 -4.43 10.87
CA ASP A 753 4.23 -5.26 10.71
C ASP A 753 4.43 -6.29 11.83
N LEU A 754 3.93 -6.01 13.05
CA LEU A 754 4.03 -6.93 14.18
C LEU A 754 3.08 -8.12 13.97
N ARG A 755 3.64 -9.32 13.74
CA ARG A 755 2.86 -10.56 13.48
C ARG A 755 1.90 -10.36 12.28
N ASN A 756 0.61 -10.59 12.44
CA ASN A 756 -0.43 -10.28 11.44
C ASN A 756 -1.02 -8.86 11.59
N GLY A 757 -0.34 -8.00 12.34
CA GLY A 757 -0.69 -6.62 12.56
C GLY A 757 -1.83 -6.43 13.58
N TYR A 758 -1.86 -5.24 14.18
CA TYR A 758 -2.93 -4.82 15.08
C TYR A 758 -3.32 -3.36 14.88
N ALA A 759 -4.53 -3.00 15.30
CA ALA A 759 -5.01 -1.63 15.36
C ALA A 759 -5.83 -1.39 16.64
N ILE A 760 -5.66 -0.22 17.24
CA ILE A 760 -6.44 0.29 18.37
C ILE A 760 -7.06 1.61 17.93
N PHE A 761 -8.38 1.70 18.03
CA PHE A 761 -9.15 2.89 17.73
C PHE A 761 -9.77 3.44 19.01
N GLU A 762 -9.86 4.76 19.09
CA GLU A 762 -10.51 5.51 20.18
C GLU A 762 -11.67 6.32 19.60
N GLN A 763 -12.81 6.31 20.25
CA GLN A 763 -13.98 7.10 19.86
C GLN A 763 -13.79 8.57 20.25
N LEU A 764 -14.03 9.49 19.30
CA LEU A 764 -14.10 10.92 19.55
C LEU A 764 -15.37 11.25 20.34
N THR A 765 -15.20 11.78 21.55
CA THR A 765 -16.28 12.22 22.43
C THR A 765 -16.87 13.58 22.08
#